data_AF-A0A136KYR1-F1
#
_entry.id   AF-A0A136KYR1-F1
#
_cell.length_a   1.000
_cell.length_b   1.000
_cell.length_c   1.000
_cell.angle_alpha   90.00
_cell.angle_beta   90.00
_cell.angle_gamma   90.00
#
_symmetry.space_group_name_H-M   'P 1'
#
loop_
_entity.id
_entity.type
_entity.pdbx_description
1 polymer ?
#
loop_
_entity_poly.entity_id
_entity_poly.type
_entity_poly.pdbx_seq_one_letter_code
_entity_poly.pdbx_strand_id
1 'polypeptide(L)'
;MIGAQNYQEYGQLRYAAGDARAVHKALLEKFDFEPGTVRLLTDEPGGGGVTHENVSRELDGLLADPKLDRSDLFVFFFSGHGVGLPSGDYLLPINATKADAEKVGIPVKSIIERFVRAGLKNVLVISDACRGGEENAFGEELQELGKKANIAVLLGCAPGKRSYENRTFRQGVFAHFLLESFEKTELRNPVSGALWASAVAEDVRKSVFEFTQRDFGEDAQEPAVWSEKTQDVLLAAYLPQSGESGLAAFLDEAQKLEQAQFEAALARYAEALFQAEEYLTTVEALKTLDQIGEMTDHSRYTLGIALDLTDRLSESVRILEKLAKESESEYIRALAVCSNGSKTVLVEDRLKAIDALWETDSSDGAAMLIWVLVKNNAESDTQQLFATRILESTDPQGRLYAYVKAESHVLAGQNDEAVEWYRKGRQLPPGIIEDYLFQIGEYIVLGSLKRFDDLEKLFAETDSVGEHRAFWLLAKARFHKDNDRFDEMIRFLREAMKESPAPNEIIASLRIAGMRVALIADEVKAASEAHPYSWKAWLAKMIAESVKNGMEKGMDLIRPTEKYAESEVDFVTMAFTIVDEMLQETFEAGAIDGMTYAQLQTTFFNLMIEYVPKFGLDAELWERLVTIGLSNERNLQLYFLAREHLTPLERQGKMSSGLLSIYMMICIGVGDSEEVERIAHSDKFVASDLVDSQWFLAMTWATAGKFQEAYDLVKKLVEPSHPLKDHARATRALLEAIVGDKDEARKLLDPEFKDPAQRALAGIAWHALGEFDKSFPLLEESRTQRNSNWLPIHAFAVGVLFEEVKAAGDSDACDTLAYEAGLAHPGNPLFARFHYGLKPDVSIYVGTKSLPAIGVGDQMEPRVTTVEWTVSADGSAKGRLGIEEGKALEFTGTVDEYGNLAAVGTWDGSEHKIYAKVPPPDRYGKVERLESMGVVFMAFDKQQVRKTWIARPNIGASGPQKKDAGGKDLPTSRLDCRPPSNRQSGGS
;
A
#
# COMPACT_ATOMS: atom_id res chain seq x y z
N MET A 1 -31.60 25.32 -20.87
CA MET A 1 -31.70 26.27 -19.75
C MET A 1 -33.15 26.34 -19.28
N ILE A 2 -33.43 25.98 -18.03
CA ILE A 2 -34.79 25.82 -17.52
C ILE A 2 -34.95 26.61 -16.22
N GLY A 3 -35.97 27.47 -16.14
CA GLY A 3 -36.31 28.23 -14.94
C GLY A 3 -37.79 28.13 -14.63
N ALA A 4 -38.14 27.43 -13.54
CA ALA A 4 -39.51 27.26 -13.08
C ALA A 4 -39.77 28.08 -11.81
N GLN A 5 -40.73 29.00 -11.89
CA GLN A 5 -40.91 30.02 -10.85
C GLN A 5 -42.29 30.01 -10.18
N ASN A 6 -43.35 29.99 -10.99
CA ASN A 6 -44.73 30.22 -10.57
C ASN A 6 -45.44 28.90 -10.23
N TYR A 7 -44.94 28.20 -9.21
CA TYR A 7 -45.55 26.97 -8.69
C TYR A 7 -46.90 27.22 -8.01
N GLN A 8 -47.81 26.25 -8.14
CA GLN A 8 -49.12 26.29 -7.46
C GLN A 8 -49.03 25.90 -5.98
N GLU A 9 -48.28 24.84 -5.63
CA GLU A 9 -48.26 24.27 -4.26
C GLU A 9 -46.89 24.21 -3.57
N TYR A 10 -45.79 24.39 -4.30
CA TYR A 10 -44.42 24.25 -3.75
C TYR A 10 -43.80 25.56 -3.24
N GLY A 11 -44.57 26.65 -3.17
CA GLY A 11 -44.08 27.98 -2.84
C GLY A 11 -43.42 28.64 -4.05
N GLN A 12 -43.82 29.87 -4.33
CA GLN A 12 -43.34 30.61 -5.51
C GLN A 12 -41.90 31.06 -5.31
N LEU A 13 -41.10 30.89 -6.35
CA LEU A 13 -39.77 31.48 -6.44
C LEU A 13 -39.88 32.88 -7.07
N ARG A 14 -38.86 33.71 -6.94
CA ARG A 14 -38.89 35.10 -7.47
C ARG A 14 -37.96 35.30 -8.64
N TYR A 15 -36.90 34.50 -8.74
CA TYR A 15 -35.82 34.76 -9.68
C TYR A 15 -35.41 33.56 -10.55
N ALA A 16 -36.01 32.38 -10.39
CA ALA A 16 -35.64 31.17 -11.14
C ALA A 16 -35.67 31.35 -12.68
N ALA A 17 -36.69 32.03 -13.21
CA ALA A 17 -36.75 32.35 -14.65
C ALA A 17 -35.66 33.37 -15.06
N GLY A 18 -35.32 34.30 -14.16
CA GLY A 18 -34.23 35.25 -14.34
C GLY A 18 -32.85 34.60 -14.34
N ASP A 19 -32.63 33.64 -13.45
CA ASP A 19 -31.39 32.87 -13.35
C ASP A 19 -31.15 32.06 -14.62
N ALA A 20 -32.17 31.34 -15.12
CA ALA A 20 -32.08 30.60 -16.37
C ALA A 20 -31.77 31.49 -17.59
N ARG A 21 -32.32 32.70 -17.64
CA ARG A 21 -31.99 33.70 -18.68
C ARG A 21 -30.57 34.22 -18.56
N ALA A 22 -30.09 34.47 -17.35
CA ALA A 22 -28.75 34.97 -17.13
C ALA A 22 -27.69 33.94 -17.54
N VAL A 23 -27.90 32.66 -17.20
CA VAL A 23 -27.03 31.55 -17.66
C VAL A 23 -27.13 31.36 -19.16
N HIS A 24 -28.34 31.38 -19.74
CA HIS A 24 -28.52 31.36 -21.20
C HIS A 24 -27.72 32.46 -21.91
N LYS A 25 -27.81 33.69 -21.39
CA LYS A 25 -27.06 34.83 -21.93
C LYS A 25 -25.55 34.62 -21.81
N ALA A 26 -25.06 34.11 -20.68
CA ALA A 26 -23.65 33.83 -20.49
C ALA A 26 -23.12 32.78 -21.48
N LEU A 27 -23.87 31.72 -21.77
CA LEU A 27 -23.47 30.71 -22.76
C LEU A 27 -23.31 31.31 -24.16
N LEU A 28 -24.20 32.21 -24.57
CA LEU A 28 -24.13 32.85 -25.88
C LEU A 28 -23.04 33.93 -25.97
N GLU A 29 -22.87 34.73 -24.93
CA GLU A 29 -22.00 35.92 -24.99
C GLU A 29 -20.55 35.66 -24.52
N LYS A 30 -20.31 34.61 -23.73
CA LYS A 30 -18.99 34.30 -23.17
C LYS A 30 -18.40 33.00 -23.64
N PHE A 31 -19.25 31.99 -23.81
CA PHE A 31 -18.85 30.65 -24.25
C PHE A 31 -19.12 30.45 -25.74
N ASP A 32 -19.55 31.51 -26.44
CA ASP A 32 -19.77 31.56 -27.89
C ASP A 32 -20.67 30.43 -28.44
N PHE A 33 -21.62 29.95 -27.63
CA PHE A 33 -22.61 28.97 -28.09
C PHE A 33 -23.41 29.54 -29.26
N GLU A 34 -23.62 28.75 -30.31
CA GLU A 34 -24.49 29.14 -31.41
C GLU A 34 -25.93 29.41 -30.89
N PRO A 35 -26.56 30.55 -31.23
CA PRO A 35 -27.92 30.86 -30.75
C PRO A 35 -28.96 29.77 -31.07
N GLY A 36 -28.75 29.00 -32.14
CA GLY A 36 -29.60 27.90 -32.56
C GLY A 36 -29.46 26.60 -31.74
N THR A 37 -28.47 26.49 -30.86
CA THR A 37 -28.18 25.28 -30.07
C THR A 37 -28.56 25.43 -28.59
N VAL A 38 -28.87 26.65 -28.12
CA VAL A 38 -29.30 26.89 -26.74
C VAL A 38 -30.83 27.00 -26.66
N ARG A 39 -31.47 26.15 -25.85
CA ARG A 39 -32.92 26.24 -25.57
C ARG A 39 -33.18 26.86 -24.21
N LEU A 40 -34.10 27.83 -24.16
CA LEU A 40 -34.58 28.47 -22.94
C LEU A 40 -36.04 28.10 -22.70
N LEU A 41 -36.32 27.50 -21.54
CA LEU A 41 -37.66 27.20 -21.06
C LEU A 41 -37.92 27.93 -19.73
N THR A 42 -38.90 28.82 -19.73
CA THR A 42 -39.39 29.52 -18.54
C THR A 42 -40.91 29.54 -18.52
N ASP A 43 -41.50 29.72 -17.35
CA ASP A 43 -42.95 29.82 -17.16
C ASP A 43 -43.52 31.25 -17.32
N GLU A 44 -42.70 32.20 -17.73
CA GLU A 44 -43.13 33.53 -18.17
C GLU A 44 -43.75 33.51 -19.59
N PRO A 45 -44.59 34.50 -19.95
CA PRO A 45 -45.18 34.60 -21.29
C PRO A 45 -44.12 34.56 -22.40
N GLY A 46 -44.27 33.62 -23.34
CA GLY A 46 -43.32 33.41 -24.44
C GLY A 46 -42.12 32.52 -24.10
N GLY A 47 -42.00 32.01 -22.87
CA GLY A 47 -40.90 31.17 -22.43
C GLY A 47 -41.03 29.67 -22.73
N GLY A 48 -42.00 29.25 -23.54
CA GLY A 48 -42.20 27.84 -23.90
C GLY A 48 -42.85 26.97 -22.81
N GLY A 49 -42.87 27.40 -21.56
CA GLY A 49 -43.53 26.73 -20.43
C GLY A 49 -42.74 25.52 -19.90
N VAL A 50 -42.60 25.43 -18.58
CA VAL A 50 -41.84 24.35 -17.93
C VAL A 50 -42.75 23.20 -17.53
N THR A 51 -43.02 22.29 -18.47
CA THR A 51 -43.70 21.01 -18.23
C THR A 51 -42.78 19.84 -18.55
N HIS A 52 -43.10 18.65 -18.05
CA HIS A 52 -42.35 17.43 -18.36
C HIS A 52 -42.22 17.21 -19.88
N GLU A 53 -43.32 17.35 -20.61
CA GLU A 53 -43.38 17.10 -22.05
C GLU A 53 -42.55 18.11 -22.84
N ASN A 54 -42.59 19.38 -22.45
CA ASN A 54 -41.83 20.42 -23.14
C ASN A 54 -40.33 20.27 -22.88
N VAL A 55 -39.92 20.03 -21.62
CA VAL A 55 -38.50 19.77 -21.30
C VAL A 55 -38.00 18.54 -22.04
N SER A 56 -38.76 17.44 -22.02
CA SER A 56 -38.38 16.21 -22.74
C SER A 56 -38.27 16.44 -24.25
N ARG A 57 -39.23 17.16 -24.85
CA ARG A 57 -39.22 17.45 -26.30
C ARG A 57 -38.01 18.27 -26.72
N GLU A 58 -37.70 19.33 -25.99
CA GLU A 58 -36.54 20.18 -26.32
C GLU A 58 -35.22 19.43 -26.09
N LEU A 59 -35.13 18.64 -25.02
CA LEU A 59 -33.96 17.81 -24.74
C LEU A 59 -33.73 16.77 -25.84
N ASP A 60 -34.77 16.02 -26.21
CA ASP A 60 -34.69 15.01 -27.28
C ASP A 60 -34.40 15.65 -28.64
N GLY A 61 -34.94 16.84 -28.90
CA GLY A 61 -34.67 17.62 -30.10
C GLY A 61 -33.20 18.05 -30.22
N LEU A 62 -32.59 18.50 -29.11
CA LEU A 62 -31.17 18.86 -29.09
C LEU A 62 -30.27 17.62 -29.24
N LEU A 63 -30.57 16.53 -28.53
CA LEU A 63 -29.76 15.30 -28.59
C LEU A 63 -29.85 14.59 -29.95
N ALA A 64 -30.88 14.87 -30.74
CA ALA A 64 -31.05 14.35 -32.09
C ALA A 64 -30.50 15.28 -33.19
N ASP A 65 -29.96 16.45 -32.84
CA ASP A 65 -29.41 17.38 -33.81
C ASP A 65 -28.12 16.79 -34.42
N PRO A 66 -28.04 16.59 -35.76
CA PRO A 66 -26.85 16.03 -36.40
C PRO A 66 -25.61 16.94 -36.30
N LYS A 67 -25.77 18.20 -35.86
CA LYS A 67 -24.65 19.10 -35.57
C LYS A 67 -24.00 18.83 -34.21
N LEU A 68 -24.67 18.11 -33.31
CA LEU A 68 -24.14 17.80 -31.99
C LEU A 68 -23.05 16.72 -32.11
N ASP A 69 -21.80 17.10 -31.87
CA ASP A 69 -20.68 16.18 -31.79
C ASP A 69 -20.54 15.60 -30.37
N ARG A 70 -19.90 14.44 -30.25
CA ARG A 70 -19.65 13.80 -28.94
C ARG A 70 -18.70 14.60 -28.05
N SER A 71 -17.84 15.42 -28.65
CA SER A 71 -16.88 16.31 -27.97
C SER A 71 -17.49 17.66 -27.56
N ASP A 72 -18.70 17.99 -28.03
CA ASP A 72 -19.35 19.25 -27.64
C ASP A 72 -19.65 19.30 -26.14
N LEU A 73 -19.51 20.49 -25.55
CA LEU A 73 -19.97 20.76 -24.19
C LEU A 73 -21.49 20.85 -24.16
N PHE A 74 -22.14 19.86 -23.54
CA PHE A 74 -23.58 19.88 -23.31
C PHE A 74 -23.92 20.39 -21.91
N VAL A 75 -24.61 21.54 -21.83
CA VAL A 75 -24.99 22.16 -20.56
C VAL A 75 -26.49 21.99 -20.29
N PHE A 76 -26.82 21.32 -19.19
CA PHE A 76 -28.19 21.23 -18.66
C PHE A 76 -28.31 22.05 -17.37
N PHE A 77 -28.97 23.21 -17.44
CA PHE A 77 -29.24 24.06 -16.29
C PHE A 77 -30.71 24.01 -15.88
N PHE A 78 -30.97 23.80 -14.60
CA PHE A 78 -32.29 23.90 -13.98
C PHE A 78 -32.26 24.78 -12.72
N SER A 79 -33.20 25.73 -12.63
CA SER A 79 -33.50 26.49 -11.40
C SER A 79 -34.98 26.36 -11.08
N GLY A 80 -35.31 25.91 -9.87
CA GLY A 80 -36.68 25.56 -9.50
C GLY A 80 -36.77 24.80 -8.17
N HIS A 81 -37.81 23.97 -8.03
CA HIS A 81 -37.91 22.98 -6.96
C HIS A 81 -37.54 21.58 -7.46
N GLY A 82 -36.88 20.81 -6.61
CA GLY A 82 -36.63 19.38 -6.80
C GLY A 82 -37.04 18.61 -5.56
N VAL A 83 -37.38 17.33 -5.73
CA VAL A 83 -37.75 16.44 -4.61
C VAL A 83 -37.05 15.09 -4.75
N GLY A 84 -36.43 14.64 -3.66
CA GLY A 84 -35.92 13.28 -3.52
C GLY A 84 -37.01 12.38 -2.96
N LEU A 85 -37.36 11.32 -3.70
CA LEU A 85 -38.33 10.31 -3.30
C LEU A 85 -37.64 8.94 -3.20
N PRO A 86 -38.23 7.93 -2.54
CA PRO A 86 -37.67 6.58 -2.53
C PRO A 86 -37.46 5.97 -3.94
N SER A 87 -38.14 6.49 -4.96
CA SER A 87 -38.01 6.09 -6.37
C SER A 87 -36.93 6.86 -7.14
N GLY A 88 -36.36 7.93 -6.57
CA GLY A 88 -35.28 8.73 -7.17
C GLY A 88 -35.49 10.24 -7.04
N ASP A 89 -34.62 11.00 -7.73
CA ASP A 89 -34.64 12.45 -7.79
C ASP A 89 -35.51 12.97 -8.94
N TYR A 90 -36.35 13.97 -8.64
CA TYR A 90 -37.26 14.58 -9.61
C TYR A 90 -37.11 16.10 -9.65
N LEU A 91 -36.94 16.65 -10.86
CA LEU A 91 -37.07 18.09 -11.10
C LEU A 91 -38.55 18.44 -11.29
N LEU A 92 -39.06 19.42 -10.56
CA LEU A 92 -40.48 19.73 -10.54
C LEU A 92 -40.86 20.78 -11.60
N PRO A 93 -41.72 20.44 -12.58
CA PRO A 93 -42.32 21.43 -13.46
C PRO A 93 -43.35 22.30 -12.72
N ILE A 94 -43.78 23.41 -13.33
CA ILE A 94 -44.70 24.37 -12.68
C ILE A 94 -46.09 23.77 -12.37
N ASN A 95 -46.49 22.73 -13.10
CA ASN A 95 -47.76 22.03 -12.91
C ASN A 95 -47.70 20.90 -11.86
N ALA A 96 -46.55 20.73 -11.18
CA ALA A 96 -46.42 19.75 -10.12
C ALA A 96 -47.13 20.20 -8.83
N THR A 97 -47.84 19.25 -8.22
CA THR A 97 -48.49 19.37 -6.91
C THR A 97 -47.82 18.42 -5.92
N LYS A 98 -48.12 18.56 -4.62
CA LYS A 98 -47.56 17.63 -3.62
C LYS A 98 -48.05 16.19 -3.81
N ALA A 99 -49.22 16.01 -4.41
CA ALA A 99 -49.84 14.70 -4.59
C ALA A 99 -49.38 13.96 -5.85
N ASP A 100 -48.81 14.64 -6.84
CA ASP A 100 -48.46 14.06 -8.15
C ASP A 100 -47.00 14.27 -8.58
N ALA A 101 -46.15 14.78 -7.69
CA ALA A 101 -44.73 15.07 -7.97
C ALA A 101 -43.97 13.91 -8.61
N GLU A 102 -44.18 12.67 -8.17
CA GLU A 102 -43.57 11.48 -8.79
C GLU A 102 -44.07 11.23 -10.22
N LYS A 103 -45.36 11.53 -10.47
CA LYS A 103 -46.03 11.27 -11.76
C LYS A 103 -45.70 12.33 -12.81
N VAL A 104 -45.66 13.60 -12.43
CA VAL A 104 -45.47 14.73 -13.37
C VAL A 104 -44.07 15.34 -13.29
N GLY A 105 -43.30 15.02 -12.25
CA GLY A 105 -41.89 15.38 -12.14
C GLY A 105 -41.06 14.81 -13.29
N ILE A 106 -39.90 15.41 -13.53
CA ILE A 106 -38.95 14.97 -14.55
C ILE A 106 -37.88 14.16 -13.83
N PRO A 107 -37.82 12.83 -14.02
CA PRO A 107 -36.85 11.98 -13.32
C PRO A 107 -35.43 12.34 -13.77
N VAL A 108 -34.54 12.65 -12.82
CA VAL A 108 -33.14 12.96 -13.11
C VAL A 108 -32.46 11.78 -13.79
N LYS A 109 -32.71 10.56 -13.32
CA LYS A 109 -32.20 9.34 -13.94
C LYS A 109 -32.50 9.25 -15.44
N SER A 110 -33.71 9.64 -15.86
CA SER A 110 -34.11 9.66 -17.27
C SER A 110 -33.30 10.67 -18.09
N ILE A 111 -32.96 11.82 -17.51
CA ILE A 111 -32.11 12.82 -18.16
C ILE A 111 -30.69 12.27 -18.35
N ILE A 112 -30.09 11.72 -17.30
CA ILE A 112 -28.72 11.16 -17.35
C ILE A 112 -28.62 10.00 -18.34
N GLU A 113 -29.59 9.08 -18.35
CA GLU A 113 -29.62 7.96 -19.30
C GLU A 113 -29.68 8.43 -20.77
N ARG A 114 -30.33 9.56 -21.06
CA ARG A 114 -30.34 10.15 -22.42
C ARG A 114 -28.95 10.66 -22.82
N PHE A 115 -28.22 11.32 -21.92
CA PHE A 115 -26.85 11.77 -22.18
C PHE A 115 -25.91 10.60 -22.46
N VAL A 116 -25.97 9.55 -21.64
CA VAL A 116 -25.17 8.34 -21.82
C VAL A 116 -25.51 7.66 -23.15
N ARG A 117 -26.79 7.57 -23.51
CA ARG A 117 -27.24 6.99 -24.79
C ARG A 117 -26.79 7.80 -25.99
N ALA A 118 -26.75 9.13 -25.88
CA ALA A 118 -26.24 10.01 -26.93
C ALA A 118 -24.71 9.90 -27.09
N GLY A 119 -24.00 9.34 -26.10
CA GLY A 119 -22.55 9.16 -26.16
C GLY A 119 -21.78 10.46 -26.00
N LEU A 120 -22.37 11.45 -25.31
CA LEU A 120 -21.72 12.72 -25.01
C LEU A 120 -20.55 12.51 -24.04
N LYS A 121 -19.41 13.13 -24.33
CA LYS A 121 -18.21 13.06 -23.47
C LYS A 121 -18.18 14.18 -22.43
N ASN A 122 -18.70 15.36 -22.77
CA ASN A 122 -18.57 16.58 -21.97
C ASN A 122 -19.95 17.09 -21.55
N VAL A 123 -20.41 16.71 -20.35
CA VAL A 123 -21.75 17.09 -19.87
C VAL A 123 -21.64 17.81 -18.53
N LEU A 124 -22.25 18.99 -18.46
CA LEU A 124 -22.39 19.77 -17.24
C LEU A 124 -23.87 19.87 -16.85
N VAL A 125 -24.23 19.29 -15.71
CA VAL A 125 -25.54 19.41 -15.09
C VAL A 125 -25.47 20.38 -13.93
N ILE A 126 -26.24 21.47 -14.01
CA ILE A 126 -26.34 22.48 -12.96
C ILE A 126 -27.78 22.48 -12.45
N SER A 127 -27.99 22.23 -11.16
CA SER A 127 -29.31 22.19 -10.55
C SER A 127 -29.37 23.04 -9.28
N ASP A 128 -30.07 24.17 -9.35
CA ASP A 128 -30.45 24.97 -8.19
C ASP A 128 -31.88 24.64 -7.75
N ALA A 129 -32.05 23.42 -7.23
CA ALA A 129 -33.36 22.83 -6.91
C ALA A 129 -33.57 22.48 -5.42
N CYS A 130 -32.54 22.65 -4.58
CA CYS A 130 -32.53 22.29 -3.15
C CYS A 130 -33.15 23.39 -2.26
N ARG A 131 -34.45 23.66 -2.39
CA ARG A 131 -35.14 24.77 -1.67
C ARG A 131 -36.07 24.30 -0.54
N GLY A 132 -36.01 23.02 -0.16
CA GLY A 132 -36.97 22.34 0.73
C GLY A 132 -36.62 22.20 2.23
N GLY A 133 -35.40 22.51 2.68
CA GLY A 133 -34.98 22.28 4.08
C GLY A 133 -34.64 20.82 4.42
N GLU A 134 -34.39 20.55 5.71
CA GLU A 134 -33.77 19.32 6.26
C GLU A 134 -34.46 17.98 5.90
N GLU A 135 -35.66 18.00 5.31
CA GLU A 135 -36.42 16.80 4.93
C GLU A 135 -36.30 16.42 3.43
N ASN A 136 -35.54 17.17 2.61
CA ASN A 136 -35.41 16.89 1.17
C ASN A 136 -34.06 16.25 0.81
N ALA A 137 -34.07 14.97 0.46
CA ALA A 137 -32.88 14.21 0.02
C ALA A 137 -32.48 14.48 -1.46
N PHE A 138 -33.16 15.40 -2.15
CA PHE A 138 -32.86 15.72 -3.55
C PHE A 138 -31.37 16.03 -3.76
N GLY A 139 -30.76 15.36 -4.73
CA GLY A 139 -29.38 15.57 -5.14
C GLY A 139 -28.46 14.39 -4.84
N GLU A 140 -28.82 13.47 -3.93
CA GLU A 140 -28.02 12.26 -3.65
C GLU A 140 -27.94 11.36 -4.89
N GLU A 141 -29.08 11.05 -5.53
CA GLU A 141 -29.12 10.20 -6.72
C GLU A 141 -28.43 10.90 -7.90
N LEU A 142 -28.70 12.19 -8.12
CA LEU A 142 -28.04 12.96 -9.17
C LEU A 142 -26.52 12.94 -9.01
N GLN A 143 -26.02 13.11 -7.79
CA GLN A 143 -24.60 13.05 -7.51
C GLN A 143 -24.03 11.66 -7.84
N GLU A 144 -24.67 10.58 -7.37
CA GLU A 144 -24.24 9.20 -7.66
C GLU A 144 -24.25 8.85 -9.14
N LEU A 145 -25.30 9.25 -9.86
CA LEU A 145 -25.42 9.02 -11.29
C LEU A 145 -24.38 9.80 -12.07
N GLY A 146 -24.10 11.05 -11.67
CA GLY A 146 -22.97 11.82 -12.17
C GLY A 146 -21.67 11.03 -12.07
N LYS A 147 -21.39 10.44 -10.89
CA LYS A 147 -20.18 9.61 -10.67
C LYS A 147 -20.06 8.44 -11.63
N LYS A 148 -21.16 7.71 -11.82
CA LYS A 148 -21.16 6.52 -12.67
C LYS A 148 -21.08 6.87 -14.16
N ALA A 149 -21.61 8.02 -14.55
CA ALA A 149 -21.73 8.44 -15.95
C ALA A 149 -20.63 9.41 -16.42
N ASN A 150 -19.74 9.83 -15.53
CA ASN A 150 -18.71 10.84 -15.79
C ASN A 150 -19.27 12.21 -16.24
N ILE A 151 -20.22 12.75 -15.48
CA ILE A 151 -20.94 14.01 -15.80
C ILE A 151 -20.77 15.04 -14.68
N ALA A 152 -20.14 16.17 -14.93
CA ALA A 152 -19.99 17.20 -13.90
C ALA A 152 -21.37 17.68 -13.40
N VAL A 153 -21.58 17.62 -12.09
CA VAL A 153 -22.81 18.04 -11.40
C VAL A 153 -22.49 19.18 -10.45
N LEU A 154 -23.16 20.31 -10.61
CA LEU A 154 -23.15 21.43 -9.65
C LEU A 154 -24.55 21.59 -9.06
N LEU A 155 -24.67 21.36 -7.76
CA LEU A 155 -25.91 21.55 -7.01
C LEU A 155 -25.86 22.87 -6.24
N GLY A 156 -26.96 23.63 -6.30
CA GLY A 156 -27.09 24.88 -5.57
C GLY A 156 -26.91 24.73 -4.06
N CYS A 157 -27.21 23.56 -3.50
CA CYS A 157 -26.94 23.22 -2.11
C CYS A 157 -26.77 21.69 -1.95
N ALA A 158 -26.08 21.24 -0.92
CA ALA A 158 -25.98 19.84 -0.54
C ALA A 158 -27.35 19.22 -0.21
N PRO A 159 -27.51 17.89 -0.40
CA PRO A 159 -28.72 17.19 0.02
C PRO A 159 -29.09 17.50 1.48
N GLY A 160 -30.37 17.72 1.76
CA GLY A 160 -30.87 18.12 3.08
C GLY A 160 -30.57 19.57 3.49
N LYS A 161 -29.90 20.38 2.66
CA LYS A 161 -29.59 21.80 2.95
C LYS A 161 -30.42 22.76 2.08
N ARG A 162 -30.35 24.06 2.37
CA ARG A 162 -31.20 25.11 1.75
C ARG A 162 -30.44 26.02 0.79
N SER A 163 -31.05 26.31 -0.36
CA SER A 163 -30.66 27.37 -1.29
C SER A 163 -31.49 28.64 -1.11
N TYR A 164 -30.88 29.83 -1.29
CA TYR A 164 -31.49 31.13 -1.01
C TYR A 164 -31.60 32.06 -2.23
N GLU A 165 -32.59 32.95 -2.21
CA GLU A 165 -32.76 34.07 -3.16
C GLU A 165 -32.35 35.39 -2.53
N ASN A 166 -31.65 36.24 -3.29
CA ASN A 166 -31.23 37.56 -2.83
C ASN A 166 -31.94 38.69 -3.59
N ARG A 167 -32.59 39.59 -2.86
CA ARG A 167 -33.34 40.72 -3.44
C ARG A 167 -32.44 41.80 -4.04
N THR A 168 -31.22 41.96 -3.55
CA THR A 168 -30.25 42.95 -4.03
C THR A 168 -29.74 42.54 -5.40
N PHE A 169 -29.34 41.27 -5.56
CA PHE A 169 -28.91 40.73 -6.85
C PHE A 169 -30.07 40.47 -7.81
N ARG A 170 -31.28 40.28 -7.28
CA ARG A 170 -32.47 39.82 -8.02
C ARG A 170 -32.24 38.47 -8.71
N GLN A 171 -31.53 37.59 -8.01
CA GLN A 171 -31.08 36.27 -8.46
C GLN A 171 -31.09 35.28 -7.29
N GLY A 172 -31.05 33.98 -7.58
CA GLY A 172 -30.57 32.97 -6.63
C GLY A 172 -29.12 33.26 -6.24
N VAL A 173 -28.76 33.07 -4.96
CA VAL A 173 -27.39 33.33 -4.47
C VAL A 173 -26.38 32.46 -5.22
N PHE A 174 -26.69 31.18 -5.42
CA PHE A 174 -25.86 30.26 -6.19
C PHE A 174 -25.69 30.70 -7.65
N ALA A 175 -26.79 31.02 -8.34
CA ALA A 175 -26.74 31.45 -9.74
C ALA A 175 -25.92 32.74 -9.93
N HIS A 176 -26.01 33.68 -8.98
CA HIS A 176 -25.22 34.91 -8.99
C HIS A 176 -23.71 34.61 -8.99
N PHE A 177 -23.23 33.86 -8.00
CA PHE A 177 -21.81 33.53 -7.87
C PHE A 177 -21.32 32.58 -8.96
N LEU A 178 -22.19 31.73 -9.53
CA LEU A 178 -21.88 30.96 -10.72
C LEU A 178 -21.56 31.86 -11.92
N LEU A 179 -22.42 32.86 -12.20
CA LEU A 179 -22.16 33.83 -13.27
C LEU A 179 -20.90 34.65 -13.04
N GLU A 180 -20.62 35.03 -11.78
CA GLU A 180 -19.40 35.75 -11.40
C GLU A 180 -18.16 34.89 -11.61
N SER A 181 -18.20 33.62 -11.21
CA SER A 181 -17.11 32.66 -11.41
C SER A 181 -16.78 32.47 -12.88
N PHE A 182 -17.79 32.46 -13.77
CA PHE A 182 -17.55 32.44 -15.21
C PHE A 182 -16.79 33.68 -15.76
N GLU A 183 -16.75 34.80 -15.03
CA GLU A 183 -15.94 35.98 -15.42
C GLU A 183 -14.48 35.91 -14.94
N LYS A 184 -14.19 35.11 -13.92
CA LYS A 184 -12.90 35.12 -13.22
C LYS A 184 -11.83 34.46 -14.08
N THR A 185 -10.93 35.27 -14.62
CA THR A 185 -9.79 34.80 -15.42
C THR A 185 -8.80 33.98 -14.61
N GLU A 186 -8.72 34.21 -13.30
CA GLU A 186 -7.85 33.52 -12.35
C GLU A 186 -8.27 32.06 -12.10
N LEU A 187 -9.48 31.66 -12.49
CA LEU A 187 -9.95 30.27 -12.41
C LEU A 187 -9.47 29.43 -13.60
N ARG A 188 -8.90 30.06 -14.62
CA ARG A 188 -8.36 29.37 -15.80
C ARG A 188 -7.05 28.71 -15.43
N ASN A 189 -6.85 27.49 -15.90
CA ASN A 189 -5.57 26.83 -15.77
C ASN A 189 -4.49 27.68 -16.46
N PRO A 190 -3.39 28.02 -15.78
CA PRO A 190 -2.42 28.96 -16.31
C PRO A 190 -1.62 28.38 -17.48
N VAL A 191 -1.59 27.05 -17.67
CA VAL A 191 -0.77 26.34 -18.65
C VAL A 191 -1.54 25.85 -19.87
N SER A 192 -2.76 25.37 -19.69
CA SER A 192 -3.65 24.97 -20.79
C SER A 192 -4.65 26.05 -21.17
N GLY A 193 -4.84 27.06 -20.31
CA GLY A 193 -5.92 28.05 -20.43
C GLY A 193 -7.31 27.46 -20.23
N ALA A 194 -7.42 26.18 -19.85
CA ALA A 194 -8.67 25.49 -19.62
C ALA A 194 -9.43 26.07 -18.42
N LEU A 195 -10.71 26.37 -18.60
CA LEU A 195 -11.65 26.65 -17.53
C LEU A 195 -12.41 25.37 -17.19
N TRP A 196 -12.00 24.71 -16.11
CA TRP A 196 -12.58 23.45 -15.68
C TRP A 196 -13.82 23.64 -14.82
N ALA A 197 -14.78 22.71 -14.92
CA ALA A 197 -15.98 22.72 -14.10
C ALA A 197 -15.65 22.66 -12.60
N SER A 198 -14.65 21.86 -12.18
CA SER A 198 -14.26 21.80 -10.78
C SER A 198 -13.70 23.12 -10.23
N ALA A 199 -12.95 23.87 -11.05
CA ALA A 199 -12.37 25.16 -10.64
C ALA A 199 -13.46 26.20 -10.40
N VAL A 200 -14.42 26.31 -11.34
CA VAL A 200 -15.61 27.15 -11.17
C VAL A 200 -16.39 26.72 -9.93
N ALA A 201 -16.62 25.43 -9.78
CA ALA A 201 -17.49 24.93 -8.74
C ALA A 201 -16.91 25.13 -7.32
N GLU A 202 -15.59 25.01 -7.15
CA GLU A 202 -14.92 25.31 -5.87
C GLU A 202 -15.03 26.79 -5.51
N ASP A 203 -14.82 27.70 -6.48
CA ASP A 203 -14.98 29.14 -6.27
C ASP A 203 -16.44 29.52 -5.95
N VAL A 204 -17.40 28.92 -6.64
CA VAL A 204 -18.84 29.08 -6.33
C VAL A 204 -19.14 28.61 -4.92
N ARG A 205 -18.68 27.41 -4.54
CA ARG A 205 -18.91 26.84 -3.21
C ARG A 205 -18.39 27.77 -2.13
N LYS A 206 -17.15 28.25 -2.28
CA LYS A 206 -16.53 29.20 -1.35
C LYS A 206 -17.30 30.51 -1.27
N SER A 207 -17.58 31.14 -2.41
CA SER A 207 -18.22 32.46 -2.48
C SER A 207 -19.65 32.43 -1.93
N VAL A 208 -20.42 31.38 -2.24
CA VAL A 208 -21.78 31.19 -1.71
C VAL A 208 -21.76 30.98 -0.20
N PHE A 209 -20.86 30.12 0.30
CA PHE A 209 -20.74 29.85 1.73
C PHE A 209 -20.36 31.12 2.49
N GLU A 210 -19.29 31.81 2.08
CA GLU A 210 -18.83 33.05 2.73
C GLU A 210 -19.90 34.15 2.74
N PHE A 211 -20.64 34.30 1.64
CA PHE A 211 -21.72 35.28 1.54
C PHE A 211 -22.90 34.94 2.46
N THR A 212 -23.30 33.68 2.52
CA THR A 212 -24.48 33.24 3.28
C THR A 212 -24.18 33.01 4.76
N GLN A 213 -22.94 32.67 5.13
CA GLN A 213 -22.53 32.50 6.52
C GLN A 213 -22.79 33.76 7.35
N ARG A 214 -22.59 34.95 6.77
CA ARG A 214 -22.89 36.23 7.43
C ARG A 214 -24.36 36.36 7.83
N ASP A 215 -25.27 35.95 6.96
CA ASP A 215 -26.70 36.21 7.10
C ASP A 215 -27.48 35.02 7.71
N PHE A 216 -26.92 33.80 7.64
CA PHE A 216 -27.59 32.55 8.04
C PHE A 216 -26.80 31.67 9.03
N GLY A 217 -25.55 31.99 9.38
CA GLY A 217 -24.79 31.27 10.41
C GLY A 217 -24.58 29.79 10.08
N GLU A 218 -25.03 28.89 10.95
CA GLU A 218 -24.95 27.42 10.76
C GLU A 218 -25.87 26.92 9.61
N ASP A 219 -26.84 27.73 9.19
CA ASP A 219 -27.72 27.48 8.03
C ASP A 219 -27.18 28.10 6.73
N ALA A 220 -25.87 28.39 6.67
CA ALA A 220 -25.22 28.84 5.45
C ALA A 220 -25.49 27.88 4.28
N GLN A 221 -25.62 28.44 3.08
CA GLN A 221 -25.80 27.64 1.88
C GLN A 221 -24.48 26.99 1.52
N GLU A 222 -24.50 25.67 1.38
CA GLU A 222 -23.34 24.86 1.04
C GLU A 222 -23.58 24.17 -0.30
N PRO A 223 -23.17 24.77 -1.44
CA PRO A 223 -23.26 24.09 -2.74
C PRO A 223 -22.56 22.74 -2.71
N ALA A 224 -23.23 21.71 -3.25
CA ALA A 224 -22.61 20.41 -3.45
C ALA A 224 -22.09 20.34 -4.89
N VAL A 225 -20.83 19.96 -5.00
CA VAL A 225 -20.14 19.88 -6.27
C VAL A 225 -19.68 18.46 -6.46
N TRP A 226 -19.96 17.91 -7.63
CA TRP A 226 -19.32 16.70 -8.09
C TRP A 226 -18.75 16.94 -9.48
N SER A 227 -17.43 17.10 -9.53
CA SER A 227 -16.65 16.86 -10.73
C SER A 227 -15.44 16.07 -10.29
N GLU A 228 -15.29 14.86 -10.82
CA GLU A 228 -14.09 14.09 -10.63
C GLU A 228 -12.94 14.89 -11.26
N LYS A 229 -11.96 15.40 -10.49
CA LYS A 229 -10.87 16.21 -11.08
C LYS A 229 -10.09 15.42 -12.15
N THR A 230 -10.10 14.10 -12.04
CA THR A 230 -9.51 13.17 -12.99
C THR A 230 -10.39 12.89 -14.20
N GLN A 231 -11.63 13.37 -14.23
CA GLN A 231 -12.51 13.26 -15.38
C GLN A 231 -13.34 14.54 -15.53
N ASP A 232 -12.69 15.67 -15.26
CA ASP A 232 -13.33 16.98 -15.18
C ASP A 232 -13.86 17.41 -16.54
N VAL A 233 -14.86 18.30 -16.53
CA VAL A 233 -15.50 18.80 -17.75
C VAL A 233 -14.92 20.17 -18.10
N LEU A 234 -14.37 20.32 -19.30
CA LEU A 234 -13.90 21.60 -19.83
C LEU A 234 -15.11 22.46 -20.16
N LEU A 235 -15.19 23.63 -19.55
CA LEU A 235 -16.22 24.62 -19.85
C LEU A 235 -15.84 25.47 -21.05
N ALA A 236 -14.56 25.82 -21.14
CA ALA A 236 -13.96 26.55 -22.25
C ALA A 236 -12.44 26.38 -22.22
N ALA A 237 -11.80 26.42 -23.38
CA ALA A 237 -10.35 26.56 -23.49
C ALA A 237 -10.02 28.00 -23.90
N TYR A 238 -9.11 28.63 -23.16
CA TYR A 238 -8.57 29.96 -23.47
C TYR A 238 -7.06 29.86 -23.73
N LEU A 239 -6.43 31.00 -24.06
CA LEU A 239 -4.97 31.08 -24.06
C LEU A 239 -4.40 30.82 -22.66
N PRO A 240 -3.32 30.03 -22.54
CA PRO A 240 -2.55 29.92 -21.31
C PRO A 240 -2.05 31.29 -20.83
N GLN A 241 -2.08 31.50 -19.52
CA GLN A 241 -1.62 32.75 -18.89
C GLN A 241 -0.12 32.72 -18.56
N SER A 242 0.50 31.55 -18.53
CA SER A 242 1.93 31.36 -18.27
C SER A 242 2.55 30.31 -19.19
N GLY A 243 3.68 30.66 -19.77
CA GLY A 243 4.59 29.77 -20.50
C GLY A 243 5.87 30.54 -20.81
N GLU A 244 7.01 29.86 -20.86
CA GLU A 244 8.25 30.45 -21.35
C GLU A 244 7.99 31.22 -22.65
N SER A 245 8.61 32.40 -22.81
CA SER A 245 8.20 33.41 -23.80
C SER A 245 8.13 32.94 -25.25
N GLY A 246 8.76 31.82 -25.61
CA GLY A 246 8.68 31.22 -26.95
C GLY A 246 7.46 30.32 -27.18
N LEU A 247 6.97 29.65 -26.14
CA LEU A 247 5.94 28.62 -26.24
C LEU A 247 4.52 29.20 -26.15
N ALA A 248 4.33 30.20 -25.28
CA ALA A 248 3.10 31.01 -25.28
C ALA A 248 2.89 31.72 -26.62
N ALA A 249 3.97 32.18 -27.27
CA ALA A 249 3.93 32.77 -28.60
C ALA A 249 3.57 31.74 -29.69
N PHE A 250 4.03 30.49 -29.58
CA PHE A 250 3.62 29.40 -30.47
C PHE A 250 2.12 29.10 -30.35
N LEU A 251 1.58 29.01 -29.12
CA LEU A 251 0.16 28.75 -28.90
C LEU A 251 -0.73 29.93 -29.34
N ASP A 252 -0.27 31.18 -29.20
CA ASP A 252 -0.96 32.36 -29.74
C ASP A 252 -1.08 32.34 -31.28
N GLU A 253 -0.07 31.83 -31.97
CA GLU A 253 -0.13 31.60 -33.41
C GLU A 253 -0.97 30.35 -33.76
N ALA A 254 -0.90 29.29 -32.96
CA ALA A 254 -1.61 28.04 -33.22
C ALA A 254 -3.14 28.19 -33.16
N GLN A 255 -3.68 29.03 -32.27
CA GLN A 255 -5.14 29.29 -32.20
C GLN A 255 -5.70 30.05 -33.41
N LYS A 256 -4.83 30.68 -34.22
CA LYS A 256 -5.24 31.36 -35.47
C LYS A 256 -5.44 30.34 -36.61
N LEU A 257 -5.07 29.09 -36.37
CA LEU A 257 -5.20 27.98 -37.31
C LEU A 257 -6.62 27.42 -37.29
N GLU A 258 -6.98 26.69 -38.34
CA GLU A 258 -8.22 25.92 -38.35
C GLU A 258 -8.19 24.82 -37.28
N GLN A 259 -9.35 24.39 -36.79
CA GLN A 259 -9.49 23.47 -35.65
C GLN A 259 -8.58 22.22 -35.76
N ALA A 260 -8.56 21.54 -36.92
CA ALA A 260 -7.71 20.37 -37.13
C ALA A 260 -6.20 20.65 -37.03
N GLN A 261 -5.78 21.86 -37.42
CA GLN A 261 -4.38 22.30 -37.31
C GLN A 261 -4.03 22.69 -35.87
N PHE A 262 -4.97 23.28 -35.13
CA PHE A 262 -4.83 23.57 -33.71
C PHE A 262 -4.72 22.27 -32.88
N GLU A 263 -5.57 21.29 -33.13
CA GLU A 263 -5.50 19.95 -32.51
C GLU A 263 -4.14 19.29 -32.74
N ALA A 264 -3.64 19.30 -33.98
CA ALA A 264 -2.32 18.76 -34.31
C ALA A 264 -1.17 19.52 -33.63
N ALA A 265 -1.28 20.84 -33.50
CA ALA A 265 -0.31 21.66 -32.78
C ALA A 265 -0.31 21.36 -31.28
N LEU A 266 -1.49 21.19 -30.67
CA LEU A 266 -1.65 20.85 -29.26
C LEU A 266 -1.10 19.45 -28.94
N ALA A 267 -1.31 18.48 -29.83
CA ALA A 267 -0.72 17.14 -29.68
C ALA A 267 0.82 17.18 -29.67
N ARG A 268 1.44 17.91 -30.60
CA ARG A 268 2.90 18.08 -30.66
C ARG A 268 3.43 18.87 -29.47
N TYR A 269 2.65 19.83 -28.98
CA TYR A 269 2.98 20.56 -27.77
C TYR A 269 3.01 19.65 -26.55
N ALA A 270 1.98 18.82 -26.36
CA ALA A 270 1.94 17.84 -25.29
C ALA A 270 3.11 16.83 -25.36
N GLU A 271 3.49 16.40 -26.56
CA GLU A 271 4.65 15.53 -26.75
C GLU A 271 5.95 16.22 -26.33
N ALA A 272 6.14 17.49 -26.70
CA ALA A 272 7.31 18.25 -26.26
C ALA A 272 7.37 18.44 -24.73
N LEU A 273 6.22 18.69 -24.10
CA LEU A 273 6.11 18.75 -22.63
C LEU A 273 6.46 17.43 -21.97
N PHE A 274 6.00 16.31 -22.54
CA PHE A 274 6.32 14.99 -22.03
C PHE A 274 7.82 14.71 -22.06
N GLN A 275 8.49 15.08 -23.16
CA GLN A 275 9.95 14.96 -23.29
C GLN A 275 10.73 15.91 -22.36
N ALA A 276 10.11 17.02 -21.96
CA ALA A 276 10.65 17.94 -20.96
C ALA A 276 10.33 17.52 -19.51
N GLU A 277 9.76 16.33 -19.30
CA GLU A 277 9.34 15.80 -17.99
C GLU A 277 8.23 16.63 -17.29
N GLU A 278 7.55 17.51 -18.03
CA GLU A 278 6.42 18.31 -17.55
C GLU A 278 5.12 17.48 -17.62
N TYR A 279 5.08 16.36 -16.89
CA TYR A 279 4.03 15.34 -17.04
C TYR A 279 2.64 15.84 -16.62
N LEU A 280 2.55 16.63 -15.55
CA LEU A 280 1.26 17.19 -15.11
C LEU A 280 0.65 18.06 -16.21
N THR A 281 1.46 18.96 -16.75
CA THR A 281 1.09 19.84 -17.85
C THR A 281 0.81 19.06 -19.14
N THR A 282 1.54 17.98 -19.41
CA THR A 282 1.26 17.06 -20.51
C THR A 282 -0.14 16.47 -20.41
N VAL A 283 -0.51 15.97 -19.22
CA VAL A 283 -1.86 15.44 -18.97
C VAL A 283 -2.91 16.50 -19.22
N GLU A 284 -2.70 17.73 -18.76
CA GLU A 284 -3.63 18.84 -18.98
C GLU A 284 -3.81 19.16 -20.48
N ALA A 285 -2.71 19.22 -21.23
CA ALA A 285 -2.74 19.48 -22.68
C ALA A 285 -3.47 18.35 -23.44
N LEU A 286 -3.18 17.08 -23.14
CA LEU A 286 -3.80 15.93 -23.80
C LEU A 286 -5.27 15.74 -23.41
N LYS A 287 -5.66 16.08 -22.18
CA LYS A 287 -7.07 16.08 -21.79
C LYS A 287 -7.85 17.20 -22.46
N THR A 288 -7.23 18.36 -22.62
CA THR A 288 -7.81 19.44 -23.41
C THR A 288 -8.01 18.95 -24.85
N LEU A 289 -7.01 18.30 -25.44
CA LEU A 289 -7.10 17.72 -26.78
C LEU A 289 -8.24 16.69 -26.91
N ASP A 290 -8.40 15.76 -25.97
CA ASP A 290 -9.47 14.75 -25.99
C ASP A 290 -10.88 15.37 -25.88
N GLN A 291 -11.00 16.58 -25.33
CA GLN A 291 -12.25 17.30 -25.20
C GLN A 291 -12.59 18.21 -26.38
N ILE A 292 -11.61 18.65 -27.16
CA ILE A 292 -11.84 19.52 -28.33
C ILE A 292 -11.74 18.79 -29.68
N GLY A 293 -11.25 17.55 -29.70
CA GLY A 293 -11.04 16.77 -30.92
C GLY A 293 -10.72 15.29 -30.68
N GLU A 294 -10.31 14.59 -31.74
CA GLU A 294 -9.90 13.18 -31.65
C GLU A 294 -8.41 13.01 -31.39
N MET A 295 -8.08 12.33 -30.30
CA MET A 295 -6.70 12.00 -29.96
C MET A 295 -6.19 10.79 -30.75
N THR A 296 -4.98 10.88 -31.32
CA THR A 296 -4.31 9.75 -31.97
C THR A 296 -3.95 8.65 -30.96
N ASP A 297 -3.77 7.41 -31.41
CA ASP A 297 -3.36 6.30 -30.54
C ASP A 297 -2.02 6.57 -29.83
N HIS A 298 -1.09 7.25 -30.51
CA HIS A 298 0.16 7.71 -29.89
C HIS A 298 -0.10 8.70 -28.76
N SER A 299 -0.90 9.74 -29.01
CA SER A 299 -1.23 10.75 -27.99
C SER A 299 -2.00 10.15 -26.81
N ARG A 300 -2.88 9.16 -27.06
CA ARG A 300 -3.54 8.39 -26.00
C ARG A 300 -2.54 7.59 -25.18
N TYR A 301 -1.57 6.95 -25.84
CA TYR A 301 -0.51 6.24 -25.14
C TYR A 301 0.31 7.18 -24.25
N THR A 302 0.76 8.33 -24.80
CA THR A 302 1.45 9.38 -24.03
C THR A 302 0.63 9.87 -22.84
N LEU A 303 -0.68 10.08 -23.01
CA LEU A 303 -1.58 10.43 -21.90
C LEU A 303 -1.59 9.34 -20.83
N GLY A 304 -1.68 8.07 -21.24
CA GLY A 304 -1.60 6.93 -20.33
C GLY A 304 -0.31 6.94 -19.51
N ILE A 305 0.85 7.11 -20.14
CA ILE A 305 2.14 7.15 -19.43
C ILE A 305 2.26 8.38 -18.53
N ALA A 306 1.87 9.57 -19.00
CA ALA A 306 1.93 10.79 -18.20
C ALA A 306 1.01 10.72 -16.96
N LEU A 307 -0.15 10.05 -17.08
CA LEU A 307 -1.02 9.77 -15.94
C LEU A 307 -0.34 8.84 -14.93
N ASP A 308 0.30 7.77 -15.37
CA ASP A 308 1.03 6.86 -14.49
C ASP A 308 2.16 7.59 -13.74
N LEU A 309 2.97 8.37 -14.46
CA LEU A 309 4.06 9.18 -13.90
C LEU A 309 3.59 10.28 -12.93
N THR A 310 2.30 10.63 -12.96
CA THR A 310 1.68 11.59 -12.03
C THR A 310 0.85 10.91 -10.92
N ASP A 311 1.08 9.62 -10.66
CA ASP A 311 0.36 8.79 -9.68
C ASP A 311 -1.15 8.67 -9.94
N ARG A 312 -1.54 8.61 -11.22
CA ARG A 312 -2.92 8.43 -11.70
C ARG A 312 -3.08 7.15 -12.52
N LEU A 313 -2.45 6.08 -12.03
CA LEU A 313 -2.42 4.74 -12.58
C LEU A 313 -3.81 4.18 -12.99
N SER A 314 -4.92 4.43 -12.29
CA SER A 314 -6.24 3.86 -12.60
C SER A 314 -6.83 4.46 -13.86
N GLU A 315 -6.59 5.75 -14.09
CA GLU A 315 -6.88 6.36 -15.39
C GLU A 315 -5.94 5.84 -16.47
N SER A 316 -4.65 5.73 -16.17
CA SER A 316 -3.67 5.17 -17.08
C SER A 316 -4.08 3.78 -17.55
N VAL A 317 -4.40 2.88 -16.63
CA VAL A 317 -4.86 1.50 -16.87
C VAL A 317 -6.09 1.51 -17.79
N ARG A 318 -7.09 2.36 -17.53
CA ARG A 318 -8.28 2.43 -18.42
C ARG A 318 -7.91 2.82 -19.84
N ILE A 319 -7.01 3.77 -20.02
CA ILE A 319 -6.55 4.22 -21.34
C ILE A 319 -5.72 3.14 -22.03
N LEU A 320 -4.76 2.56 -21.31
CA LEU A 320 -3.85 1.54 -21.84
C LEU A 320 -4.59 0.22 -22.14
N GLU A 321 -5.54 -0.20 -21.32
CA GLU A 321 -6.39 -1.37 -21.62
C GLU A 321 -7.24 -1.17 -22.87
N LYS A 322 -7.77 0.04 -23.05
CA LYS A 322 -8.54 0.38 -24.25
C LYS A 322 -7.65 0.35 -25.48
N LEU A 323 -6.46 0.96 -25.42
CA LEU A 323 -5.48 0.90 -26.50
C LEU A 323 -5.05 -0.53 -26.83
N ALA A 324 -4.77 -1.35 -25.81
CA ALA A 324 -4.40 -2.75 -26.00
C ALA A 324 -5.46 -3.55 -26.75
N LYS A 325 -6.75 -3.21 -26.60
CA LYS A 325 -7.89 -3.90 -27.24
C LYS A 325 -8.25 -3.31 -28.62
N GLU A 326 -8.21 -1.99 -28.75
CA GLU A 326 -8.86 -1.27 -29.85
C GLU A 326 -7.87 -0.64 -30.86
N SER A 327 -6.60 -0.44 -30.50
CA SER A 327 -5.61 0.18 -31.40
C SER A 327 -5.42 -0.66 -32.66
N GLU A 328 -5.43 -0.01 -33.83
CA GLU A 328 -5.13 -0.67 -35.11
C GLU A 328 -3.64 -1.01 -35.24
N SER A 329 -2.77 -0.23 -34.59
CA SER A 329 -1.32 -0.45 -34.56
C SER A 329 -0.95 -1.57 -33.60
N GLU A 330 -0.29 -2.62 -34.12
CA GLU A 330 0.25 -3.72 -33.31
C GLU A 330 1.32 -3.25 -32.33
N TYR A 331 2.17 -2.32 -32.78
CA TYR A 331 3.17 -1.68 -31.93
C TYR A 331 2.54 -0.96 -30.73
N ILE A 332 1.49 -0.15 -30.95
CA ILE A 332 0.81 0.55 -29.84
C ILE A 332 0.06 -0.42 -28.93
N ARG A 333 -0.57 -1.48 -29.48
CA ARG A 333 -1.20 -2.51 -28.64
C ARG A 333 -0.19 -3.15 -27.70
N ALA A 334 0.97 -3.52 -28.24
CA ALA A 334 2.03 -4.14 -27.46
C ALA A 334 2.63 -3.17 -26.43
N LEU A 335 2.87 -1.90 -26.80
CA LEU A 335 3.29 -0.84 -25.87
C LEU A 335 2.29 -0.66 -24.72
N ALA A 336 1.00 -0.63 -25.04
CA ALA A 336 -0.06 -0.44 -24.06
C ALA A 336 -0.13 -1.61 -23.08
N VAL A 337 0.01 -2.87 -23.54
CA VAL A 337 0.09 -4.04 -22.65
C VAL A 337 1.32 -3.96 -21.75
N CYS A 338 2.49 -3.64 -22.32
CA CYS A 338 3.74 -3.63 -21.56
C CYS A 338 3.76 -2.53 -20.49
N SER A 339 3.27 -1.34 -20.84
CA SER A 339 3.35 -0.15 -19.99
C SER A 339 2.19 -0.04 -18.99
N ASN A 340 1.21 -0.94 -19.05
CA ASN A 340 0.06 -0.91 -18.15
C ASN A 340 0.50 -1.32 -16.74
N GLY A 341 0.57 -0.40 -15.78
CA GLY A 341 1.00 -0.71 -14.40
C GLY A 341 0.06 -1.60 -13.58
N SER A 342 -1.07 -2.07 -14.13
CA SER A 342 -2.03 -2.90 -13.39
C SER A 342 -1.43 -4.24 -12.93
N LYS A 343 -1.62 -4.54 -11.64
CA LYS A 343 -1.26 -5.82 -11.02
C LYS A 343 -2.07 -7.02 -11.57
N THR A 344 -3.13 -6.78 -12.35
CA THR A 344 -3.94 -7.84 -12.97
C THR A 344 -3.38 -8.36 -14.29
N VAL A 345 -2.47 -7.61 -14.93
CA VAL A 345 -1.83 -8.03 -16.18
C VAL A 345 -0.73 -9.04 -15.84
N LEU A 346 -0.87 -10.27 -16.36
CA LEU A 346 0.08 -11.35 -16.11
C LEU A 346 1.45 -11.03 -16.70
N VAL A 347 2.52 -11.39 -15.98
CA VAL A 347 3.91 -11.24 -16.46
C VAL A 347 4.10 -11.93 -17.82
N GLU A 348 3.51 -13.11 -18.01
CA GLU A 348 3.56 -13.85 -19.28
C GLU A 348 2.99 -13.06 -20.47
N ASP A 349 1.93 -12.29 -20.25
CA ASP A 349 1.31 -11.48 -21.30
C ASP A 349 2.14 -10.22 -21.60
N ARG A 350 2.80 -9.64 -20.58
CA ARG A 350 3.80 -8.59 -20.78
C ARG A 350 4.97 -9.08 -21.60
N LEU A 351 5.51 -10.26 -21.28
CA LEU A 351 6.64 -10.84 -22.02
C LEU A 351 6.29 -11.13 -23.48
N LYS A 352 5.09 -11.67 -23.76
CA LYS A 352 4.61 -11.83 -25.15
C LYS A 352 4.50 -10.50 -25.89
N ALA A 353 4.01 -9.46 -25.22
CA ALA A 353 3.91 -8.13 -25.81
C ALA A 353 5.30 -7.52 -26.05
N ILE A 354 6.26 -7.75 -25.15
CA ILE A 354 7.67 -7.34 -25.34
C ILE A 354 8.28 -8.03 -26.57
N ASP A 355 8.01 -9.32 -26.77
CA ASP A 355 8.46 -10.03 -27.98
C ASP A 355 7.85 -9.44 -29.25
N ALA A 356 6.55 -9.11 -29.25
CA ALA A 356 5.89 -8.46 -30.38
C ALA A 356 6.45 -7.04 -30.65
N LEU A 357 6.81 -6.29 -29.61
CA LEU A 357 7.49 -4.99 -29.76
C LEU A 357 8.84 -5.17 -30.45
N TRP A 358 9.64 -6.15 -30.03
CA TRP A 358 10.93 -6.41 -30.65
C TRP A 358 10.81 -6.79 -32.14
N GLU A 359 9.77 -7.55 -32.51
CA GLU A 359 9.54 -7.92 -33.91
C GLU A 359 9.12 -6.75 -34.79
N THR A 360 8.53 -5.70 -34.20
CA THR A 360 7.98 -4.56 -34.93
C THR A 360 8.96 -3.38 -35.05
N ASP A 361 9.79 -3.14 -34.03
CA ASP A 361 10.85 -2.12 -34.06
C ASP A 361 12.13 -2.64 -33.39
N SER A 362 13.25 -2.56 -34.11
CA SER A 362 14.59 -2.96 -33.65
C SER A 362 15.53 -1.76 -33.48
N SER A 363 14.98 -0.55 -33.40
CA SER A 363 15.74 0.66 -33.08
C SER A 363 16.34 0.60 -31.68
N ASP A 364 17.43 1.33 -31.45
CA ASP A 364 18.02 1.48 -30.11
C ASP A 364 17.01 2.03 -29.09
N GLY A 365 16.03 2.83 -29.54
CA GLY A 365 14.94 3.33 -28.69
C GLY A 365 13.97 2.25 -28.27
N ALA A 366 13.52 1.42 -29.20
CA ALA A 366 12.70 0.26 -28.88
C ALA A 366 13.46 -0.72 -27.96
N ALA A 367 14.75 -0.95 -28.22
CA ALA A 367 15.58 -1.82 -27.40
C ALA A 367 15.76 -1.30 -25.97
N MET A 368 15.96 0.01 -25.78
CA MET A 368 16.03 0.61 -24.45
C MET A 368 14.70 0.53 -23.72
N LEU A 369 13.58 0.81 -24.40
CA LEU A 369 12.25 0.68 -23.81
C LEU A 369 11.96 -0.75 -23.37
N ILE A 370 12.28 -1.73 -24.23
CA ILE A 370 12.16 -3.15 -23.92
C ILE A 370 13.05 -3.52 -22.73
N TRP A 371 14.28 -3.01 -22.67
CA TRP A 371 15.16 -3.24 -21.53
C TRP A 371 14.54 -2.74 -20.21
N VAL A 372 14.00 -1.52 -20.18
CA VAL A 372 13.33 -0.96 -19.00
C VAL A 372 12.13 -1.82 -18.58
N LEU A 373 11.30 -2.23 -19.55
CA LEU A 373 10.13 -3.05 -19.29
C LEU A 373 10.50 -4.43 -18.74
N VAL A 374 11.53 -5.07 -19.31
CA VAL A 374 12.04 -6.37 -18.84
C VAL A 374 12.64 -6.24 -17.44
N LYS A 375 13.46 -5.21 -17.19
CA LYS A 375 14.06 -4.96 -15.86
C LYS A 375 13.02 -4.80 -14.76
N ASN A 376 11.89 -4.19 -15.07
CA ASN A 376 10.82 -3.93 -14.10
C ASN A 376 9.84 -5.10 -13.92
N ASN A 377 9.71 -6.00 -14.89
CA ASN A 377 8.62 -6.99 -14.91
C ASN A 377 9.09 -8.45 -15.00
N ALA A 378 10.36 -8.71 -15.33
CA ALA A 378 10.86 -10.05 -15.58
C ALA A 378 11.84 -10.51 -14.50
N GLU A 379 11.94 -11.81 -14.30
CA GLU A 379 12.93 -12.43 -13.42
C GLU A 379 14.34 -12.41 -14.04
N SER A 380 15.39 -12.50 -13.22
CA SER A 380 16.79 -12.31 -13.62
C SER A 380 17.23 -13.15 -14.83
N ASP A 381 16.79 -14.41 -14.96
CA ASP A 381 17.13 -15.27 -16.10
C ASP A 381 16.53 -14.73 -17.42
N THR A 382 15.29 -14.25 -17.35
CA THR A 382 14.62 -13.60 -18.48
C THR A 382 15.28 -12.27 -18.80
N GLN A 383 15.64 -11.49 -17.78
CA GLN A 383 16.41 -10.25 -17.96
C GLN A 383 17.74 -10.53 -18.69
N GLN A 384 18.47 -11.58 -18.29
CA GLN A 384 19.75 -11.95 -18.90
C GLN A 384 19.59 -12.44 -20.36
N LEU A 385 18.50 -13.14 -20.68
CA LEU A 385 18.16 -13.53 -22.04
C LEU A 385 17.93 -12.30 -22.94
N PHE A 386 17.11 -11.36 -22.50
CA PHE A 386 16.85 -10.13 -23.25
C PHE A 386 18.08 -9.22 -23.34
N ALA A 387 18.89 -9.13 -22.27
CA ALA A 387 20.17 -8.44 -22.31
C ALA A 387 21.06 -9.00 -23.43
N THR A 388 21.14 -10.33 -23.55
CA THR A 388 21.92 -11.01 -24.61
C THR A 388 21.38 -10.66 -26.00
N ARG A 389 20.06 -10.72 -26.21
CA ARG A 389 19.41 -10.36 -27.48
C ARG A 389 19.69 -8.91 -27.89
N ILE A 390 19.66 -7.97 -26.94
CA ILE A 390 19.99 -6.56 -27.19
C ILE A 390 21.47 -6.40 -27.52
N LEU A 391 22.37 -7.05 -26.79
CA LEU A 391 23.82 -6.99 -27.05
C LEU A 391 24.20 -7.58 -28.42
N GLU A 392 23.48 -8.59 -28.89
CA GLU A 392 23.72 -9.20 -30.22
C GLU A 392 23.24 -8.33 -31.39
N SER A 393 22.32 -7.39 -31.14
CA SER A 393 21.66 -6.57 -32.17
C SER A 393 22.12 -5.11 -32.18
N THR A 394 22.85 -4.65 -31.17
CA THR A 394 23.30 -3.27 -31.01
C THR A 394 24.78 -3.10 -31.34
N ASP A 395 25.22 -1.87 -31.65
CA ASP A 395 26.63 -1.57 -31.91
C ASP A 395 27.48 -1.81 -30.64
N PRO A 396 28.49 -2.71 -30.67
CA PRO A 396 29.39 -2.94 -29.54
C PRO A 396 30.19 -1.71 -29.07
N GLN A 397 30.23 -0.65 -29.88
CA GLN A 397 30.85 0.64 -29.54
C GLN A 397 29.83 1.72 -29.13
N GLY A 398 28.53 1.38 -29.12
CA GLY A 398 27.44 2.28 -28.76
C GLY A 398 27.17 2.36 -27.26
N ARG A 399 26.47 3.42 -26.84
CA ARG A 399 26.09 3.65 -25.44
C ARG A 399 25.07 2.64 -24.93
N LEU A 400 24.09 2.26 -25.75
CA LEU A 400 23.11 1.22 -25.38
C LEU A 400 23.79 -0.12 -25.05
N TYR A 401 24.73 -0.55 -25.90
CA TYR A 401 25.51 -1.76 -25.63
C TYR A 401 26.27 -1.66 -24.32
N ALA A 402 26.99 -0.55 -24.08
CA ALA A 402 27.74 -0.35 -22.85
C ALA A 402 26.85 -0.42 -21.60
N TYR A 403 25.66 0.20 -21.66
CA TYR A 403 24.70 0.21 -20.56
C TYR A 403 24.14 -1.20 -20.28
N VAL A 404 23.59 -1.87 -21.30
CA VAL A 404 23.03 -3.23 -21.13
C VAL A 404 24.12 -4.23 -20.75
N LYS A 405 25.37 -4.02 -21.20
CA LYS A 405 26.50 -4.85 -20.78
C LYS A 405 26.82 -4.68 -19.30
N ALA A 406 26.81 -3.44 -18.80
CA ALA A 406 26.97 -3.16 -17.37
C ALA A 406 25.86 -3.84 -16.56
N GLU A 407 24.60 -3.68 -16.96
CA GLU A 407 23.46 -4.31 -16.29
C GLU A 407 23.52 -5.84 -16.30
N SER A 408 23.95 -6.45 -17.41
CA SER A 408 24.18 -7.89 -17.49
C SER A 408 25.28 -8.37 -16.52
N HIS A 409 26.32 -7.56 -16.30
CA HIS A 409 27.33 -7.85 -15.28
C HIS A 409 26.75 -7.75 -13.87
N VAL A 410 25.86 -6.78 -13.60
CA VAL A 410 25.13 -6.69 -12.32
C VAL A 410 24.30 -7.97 -12.09
N LEU A 411 23.55 -8.42 -13.09
CA LEU A 411 22.76 -9.66 -13.00
C LEU A 411 23.62 -10.91 -12.75
N ALA A 412 24.85 -10.92 -13.27
CA ALA A 412 25.81 -11.99 -13.05
C ALA A 412 26.59 -11.86 -11.71
N GLY A 413 26.32 -10.83 -10.90
CA GLY A 413 27.07 -10.52 -9.66
C GLY A 413 28.50 -10.02 -9.89
N GLN A 414 28.83 -9.64 -11.12
CA GLN A 414 30.14 -9.13 -11.57
C GLN A 414 30.19 -7.61 -11.40
N ASN A 415 30.09 -7.16 -10.15
CA ASN A 415 29.84 -5.76 -9.81
C ASN A 415 31.01 -4.82 -10.17
N ASP A 416 32.26 -5.28 -10.09
CA ASP A 416 33.41 -4.45 -10.47
C ASP A 416 33.45 -4.24 -12.00
N GLU A 417 33.17 -5.28 -12.78
CA GLU A 417 33.04 -5.19 -14.23
C GLU A 417 31.88 -4.27 -14.63
N ALA A 418 30.75 -4.34 -13.93
CA ALA A 418 29.61 -3.44 -14.17
C ALA A 418 30.02 -1.96 -14.02
N VAL A 419 30.74 -1.61 -12.94
CA VAL A 419 31.24 -0.23 -12.71
C VAL A 419 32.16 0.23 -13.83
N GLU A 420 33.06 -0.63 -14.32
CA GLU A 420 33.92 -0.30 -15.47
C GLU A 420 33.12 0.00 -16.73
N TRP A 421 32.08 -0.80 -17.02
CA TRP A 421 31.21 -0.58 -18.17
C TRP A 421 30.37 0.69 -18.05
N TYR A 422 29.84 1.01 -16.87
CA TYR A 422 29.14 2.28 -16.66
C TYR A 422 30.05 3.49 -16.94
N ARG A 423 31.27 3.48 -16.40
CA ARG A 423 32.28 4.54 -16.64
C ARG A 423 32.69 4.63 -18.11
N LYS A 424 32.87 3.49 -18.77
CA LYS A 424 33.19 3.42 -20.20
C LYS A 424 32.07 4.01 -21.05
N GLY A 425 30.81 3.72 -20.72
CA GLY A 425 29.64 4.25 -21.41
C GLY A 425 29.61 5.78 -21.46
N ARG A 426 29.95 6.45 -20.34
CA ARG A 426 30.04 7.92 -20.26
C ARG A 426 31.13 8.55 -21.13
N GLN A 427 32.14 7.77 -21.53
CA GLN A 427 33.22 8.24 -22.41
C GLN A 427 32.86 8.16 -23.90
N LEU A 428 31.72 7.52 -24.24
CA LEU A 428 31.26 7.36 -25.61
C LEU A 428 30.46 8.59 -26.07
N PRO A 429 30.42 8.88 -27.40
CA PRO A 429 29.69 10.02 -27.95
C PRO A 429 28.21 10.03 -27.52
N PRO A 430 27.60 11.21 -27.28
CA PRO A 430 26.20 11.31 -26.87
C PRO A 430 25.25 10.50 -27.75
N GLY A 431 24.24 9.91 -27.13
CA GLY A 431 23.27 9.03 -27.79
C GLY A 431 22.07 8.82 -26.88
N ILE A 432 21.25 7.81 -27.18
CA ILE A 432 19.97 7.60 -26.49
C ILE A 432 20.06 7.33 -24.98
N ILE A 433 21.20 6.82 -24.51
CA ILE A 433 21.45 6.64 -23.08
C ILE A 433 22.21 7.86 -22.59
N GLU A 434 21.56 8.68 -21.76
CA GLU A 434 22.18 9.87 -21.17
C GLU A 434 23.18 9.51 -20.05
N ASP A 435 24.08 10.44 -19.71
CA ASP A 435 25.14 10.20 -18.72
C ASP A 435 24.56 9.85 -17.34
N TYR A 436 23.42 10.44 -16.97
CA TYR A 436 22.78 10.21 -15.68
C TYR A 436 22.40 8.74 -15.47
N LEU A 437 21.97 8.01 -16.50
CA LEU A 437 21.62 6.59 -16.39
C LEU A 437 22.83 5.74 -16.00
N PHE A 438 23.99 6.03 -16.61
CA PHE A 438 25.25 5.38 -16.23
C PHE A 438 25.67 5.75 -14.80
N GLN A 439 25.48 7.00 -14.39
CA GLN A 439 25.78 7.45 -13.03
C GLN A 439 24.90 6.79 -11.99
N ILE A 440 23.58 6.66 -12.24
CA ILE A 440 22.64 5.97 -11.34
C ILE A 440 23.03 4.50 -11.20
N GLY A 441 23.32 3.81 -12.31
CA GLY A 441 23.80 2.43 -12.29
C GLY A 441 25.08 2.27 -11.47
N GLU A 442 26.07 3.13 -11.69
CA GLU A 442 27.30 3.15 -10.90
C GLU A 442 27.03 3.41 -9.40
N TYR A 443 26.18 4.38 -9.06
CA TYR A 443 25.80 4.71 -7.69
C TYR A 443 25.22 3.50 -6.95
N ILE A 444 24.28 2.78 -7.57
CA ILE A 444 23.64 1.59 -6.99
C ILE A 444 24.68 0.51 -6.69
N VAL A 445 25.58 0.23 -7.65
CA VAL A 445 26.60 -0.81 -7.50
C VAL A 445 27.68 -0.42 -6.48
N LEU A 446 28.17 0.82 -6.51
CA LEU A 446 29.15 1.30 -5.53
C LEU A 446 28.58 1.31 -4.11
N GLY A 447 27.30 1.64 -3.95
CA GLY A 447 26.58 1.58 -2.68
C GLY A 447 26.53 0.16 -2.12
N SER A 448 26.16 -0.83 -2.95
CA SER A 448 26.10 -2.24 -2.52
C SER A 448 27.48 -2.79 -2.13
N LEU A 449 28.54 -2.34 -2.80
CA LEU A 449 29.94 -2.68 -2.49
C LEU A 449 30.53 -1.86 -1.32
N LYS A 450 29.81 -0.87 -0.79
CA LYS A 450 30.28 0.07 0.25
C LYS A 450 31.58 0.80 -0.13
N ARG A 451 31.74 1.17 -1.41
CA ARG A 451 32.93 1.86 -1.94
C ARG A 451 32.82 3.39 -1.77
N PHE A 452 32.90 3.84 -0.52
CA PHE A 452 32.62 5.24 -0.14
C PHE A 452 33.47 6.29 -0.88
N ASP A 453 34.77 6.07 -1.06
CA ASP A 453 35.65 7.02 -1.76
C ASP A 453 35.26 7.23 -3.23
N ASP A 454 34.73 6.19 -3.88
CA ASP A 454 34.28 6.28 -5.27
C ASP A 454 32.89 6.95 -5.36
N LEU A 455 32.03 6.75 -4.35
CA LEU A 455 30.77 7.49 -4.23
C LEU A 455 31.01 9.00 -4.08
N GLU A 456 31.99 9.41 -3.27
CA GLU A 456 32.33 10.83 -3.11
C GLU A 456 32.80 11.47 -4.43
N LYS A 457 33.57 10.73 -5.25
CA LYS A 457 33.96 11.21 -6.59
C LYS A 457 32.76 11.35 -7.52
N LEU A 458 31.89 10.33 -7.55
CA LEU A 458 30.67 10.37 -8.36
C LEU A 458 29.78 11.55 -7.96
N PHE A 459 29.63 11.82 -6.66
CA PHE A 459 28.89 12.97 -6.16
C PHE A 459 29.49 14.33 -6.55
N ALA A 460 30.82 14.43 -6.65
CA ALA A 460 31.47 15.65 -7.12
C ALA A 460 31.28 15.85 -8.63
N GLU A 461 31.22 14.76 -9.40
CA GLU A 461 30.89 14.80 -10.83
C GLU A 461 29.45 15.29 -11.05
N THR A 462 28.47 14.75 -10.33
CA THR A 462 27.05 15.07 -10.54
C THR A 462 26.68 16.50 -10.12
N ASP A 463 27.37 17.08 -9.12
CA ASP A 463 27.21 18.49 -8.74
C ASP A 463 27.52 19.47 -9.87
N SER A 464 28.38 19.08 -10.82
CA SER A 464 28.81 19.95 -11.92
C SER A 464 27.82 20.00 -13.08
N VAL A 465 26.91 19.02 -13.18
CA VAL A 465 25.98 18.85 -14.32
C VAL A 465 24.61 19.46 -14.04
N GLY A 466 24.11 19.36 -12.80
CA GLY A 466 22.86 19.97 -12.36
C GLY A 466 21.56 19.24 -12.76
N GLU A 467 21.63 18.20 -13.60
CA GLU A 467 20.48 17.35 -13.97
C GLU A 467 20.07 16.40 -12.82
N HIS A 468 18.77 16.10 -12.71
CA HIS A 468 18.18 15.25 -11.66
C HIS A 468 18.68 15.59 -10.24
N ARG A 469 18.81 16.89 -9.95
CA ARG A 469 19.47 17.38 -8.72
C ARG A 469 18.76 16.90 -7.45
N ALA A 470 17.43 16.81 -7.43
CA ALA A 470 16.67 16.26 -6.32
C ALA A 470 17.14 14.84 -5.96
N PHE A 471 17.15 13.93 -6.93
CA PHE A 471 17.68 12.56 -6.78
C PHE A 471 19.09 12.55 -6.19
N TRP A 472 20.02 13.32 -6.75
CA TRP A 472 21.43 13.31 -6.30
C TRP A 472 21.59 13.86 -4.87
N LEU A 473 20.79 14.84 -4.48
CA LEU A 473 20.76 15.35 -3.10
C LEU A 473 20.19 14.30 -2.14
N LEU A 474 19.17 13.53 -2.55
CA LEU A 474 18.66 12.40 -1.76
C LEU A 474 19.69 11.27 -1.64
N ALA A 475 20.40 10.94 -2.71
CA ALA A 475 21.49 9.96 -2.71
C ALA A 475 22.60 10.36 -1.73
N LYS A 476 22.98 11.64 -1.70
CA LYS A 476 23.90 12.20 -0.69
C LYS A 476 23.34 12.10 0.71
N ALA A 477 22.06 12.46 0.90
CA ALA A 477 21.43 12.36 2.21
C ALA A 477 21.44 10.92 2.74
N ARG A 478 21.13 9.92 1.89
CA ARG A 478 21.22 8.49 2.19
C ARG A 478 22.66 8.10 2.59
N PHE A 479 23.65 8.49 1.79
CA PHE A 479 25.07 8.25 2.08
C PHE A 479 25.48 8.83 3.44
N HIS A 480 25.04 10.05 3.77
CA HIS A 480 25.32 10.66 5.07
C HIS A 480 24.60 9.94 6.22
N LYS A 481 23.35 9.49 6.03
CA LYS A 481 22.63 8.67 7.00
C LYS A 481 23.36 7.38 7.31
N ASP A 482 23.83 6.66 6.29
CA ASP A 482 24.54 5.39 6.43
C ASP A 482 25.91 5.53 7.10
N ASN A 483 26.40 6.75 7.27
CA ASN A 483 27.63 7.11 7.96
C ASN A 483 27.38 7.91 9.26
N ASP A 484 26.16 7.84 9.83
CA ASP A 484 25.76 8.51 11.07
C ASP A 484 25.96 10.06 11.08
N ARG A 485 26.05 10.68 9.89
CA ARG A 485 26.20 12.14 9.69
C ARG A 485 24.84 12.81 9.49
N PHE A 486 24.05 12.85 10.56
CA PHE A 486 22.64 13.26 10.48
C PHE A 486 22.42 14.75 10.15
N ASP A 487 23.34 15.65 10.54
CA ASP A 487 23.22 17.08 10.23
C ASP A 487 23.36 17.34 8.72
N GLU A 488 24.36 16.71 8.09
CA GLU A 488 24.55 16.75 6.65
C GLU A 488 23.40 16.06 5.90
N MET A 489 22.91 14.93 6.40
CA MET A 489 21.71 14.28 5.88
C MET A 489 20.54 15.27 5.83
N ILE A 490 20.18 15.91 6.94
CA ILE A 490 19.06 16.85 7.01
C ILE A 490 19.29 18.05 6.08
N ARG A 491 20.51 18.58 6.00
CA ARG A 491 20.85 19.67 5.08
C ARG A 491 20.52 19.30 3.63
N PHE A 492 20.97 18.14 3.17
CA PHE A 492 20.74 17.68 1.81
C PHE A 492 19.27 17.35 1.55
N LEU A 493 18.54 16.79 2.52
CA LEU A 493 17.09 16.59 2.39
C LEU A 493 16.33 17.90 2.18
N ARG A 494 16.65 18.95 2.95
CA ARG A 494 16.03 20.28 2.78
C ARG A 494 16.36 20.93 1.44
N GLU A 495 17.56 20.68 0.92
CA GLU A 495 17.95 21.15 -0.40
C GLU A 495 17.18 20.40 -1.49
N ALA A 496 17.10 19.07 -1.40
CA ALA A 496 16.36 18.23 -2.35
C ALA A 496 14.89 18.65 -2.47
N MET A 497 14.23 18.95 -1.35
CA MET A 497 12.82 19.36 -1.34
C MET A 497 12.56 20.71 -2.03
N LYS A 498 13.59 21.48 -2.36
CA LYS A 498 13.47 22.76 -3.09
C LYS A 498 13.70 22.61 -4.59
N GLU A 499 14.17 21.46 -5.06
CA GLU A 499 14.49 21.18 -6.47
C GLU A 499 13.32 20.52 -7.22
N SER A 500 12.07 20.88 -6.86
CA SER A 500 10.83 20.32 -7.44
C SER A 500 10.81 18.78 -7.51
N PRO A 501 11.00 18.08 -6.38
CA PRO A 501 11.11 16.62 -6.37
C PRO A 501 9.82 15.93 -6.87
N ALA A 502 9.97 14.80 -7.55
CA ALA A 502 8.86 13.92 -7.92
C ALA A 502 8.22 13.28 -6.66
N PRO A 503 6.96 12.81 -6.72
CA PRO A 503 6.29 12.24 -5.54
C PRO A 503 7.05 11.07 -4.87
N ASN A 504 7.68 10.20 -5.65
CA ASN A 504 8.51 9.11 -5.12
C ASN A 504 9.77 9.63 -4.40
N GLU A 505 10.34 10.75 -4.84
CA GLU A 505 11.49 11.40 -4.20
C GLU A 505 11.08 12.06 -2.88
N ILE A 506 9.87 12.64 -2.82
CA ILE A 506 9.29 13.14 -1.56
C ILE A 506 9.11 11.99 -0.56
N ILE A 507 8.56 10.85 -0.98
CA ILE A 507 8.46 9.64 -0.14
C ILE A 507 9.85 9.16 0.30
N ALA A 508 10.82 9.08 -0.62
CA ALA A 508 12.18 8.69 -0.30
C ALA A 508 12.82 9.64 0.75
N SER A 509 12.52 10.93 0.70
CA SER A 509 13.00 11.90 1.71
C SER A 509 12.52 11.56 3.12
N LEU A 510 11.28 11.06 3.27
CA LEU A 510 10.73 10.62 4.55
C LEU A 510 11.45 9.39 5.08
N ARG A 511 11.63 8.38 4.23
CA ARG A 511 12.34 7.14 4.56
C ARG A 511 13.82 7.41 4.90
N ILE A 512 14.47 8.34 4.20
CA ILE A 512 15.82 8.78 4.53
C ILE A 512 15.82 9.55 5.86
N ALA A 513 14.89 10.48 6.09
CA ALA A 513 14.81 11.19 7.37
C ALA A 513 14.54 10.26 8.57
N GLY A 514 13.76 9.20 8.36
CA GLY A 514 13.42 8.22 9.39
C GLY A 514 12.76 8.87 10.59
N MET A 515 13.24 8.59 11.81
CA MET A 515 12.67 9.21 13.02
C MET A 515 12.79 10.76 13.07
N ARG A 516 13.50 11.38 12.12
CA ARG A 516 13.79 12.83 12.07
C ARG A 516 12.92 13.61 11.08
N VAL A 517 11.85 13.02 10.52
CA VAL A 517 10.94 13.70 9.56
C VAL A 517 10.48 15.08 10.03
N ALA A 518 10.24 15.26 11.34
CA ALA A 518 9.82 16.55 11.91
C ALA A 518 10.78 17.71 11.59
N LEU A 519 12.06 17.44 11.29
CA LEU A 519 13.06 18.45 10.94
C LEU A 519 12.96 18.95 9.49
N ILE A 520 12.27 18.22 8.61
CA ILE A 520 12.07 18.57 7.18
C ILE A 520 10.59 18.73 6.81
N ALA A 521 9.69 18.70 7.79
CA ALA A 521 8.25 18.60 7.56
C ALA A 521 7.68 19.80 6.77
N ASP A 522 8.23 21.01 6.95
CA ASP A 522 7.78 22.19 6.21
C ASP A 522 8.17 22.10 4.73
N GLU A 523 9.40 21.69 4.45
CA GLU A 523 9.89 21.51 3.09
C GLU A 523 9.14 20.38 2.37
N VAL A 524 8.87 19.26 3.05
CA VAL A 524 8.05 18.18 2.51
C VAL A 524 6.64 18.68 2.19
N LYS A 525 6.01 19.43 3.11
CA LYS A 525 4.67 19.98 2.88
C LYS A 525 4.61 20.89 1.66
N ALA A 526 5.59 21.78 1.51
CA ALA A 526 5.68 22.67 0.37
C ALA A 526 5.91 21.91 -0.94
N ALA A 527 6.82 20.92 -0.95
CA ALA A 527 7.06 20.07 -2.11
C ALA A 527 5.81 19.27 -2.51
N SER A 528 5.07 18.72 -1.53
CA SER A 528 3.83 17.99 -1.77
C SER A 528 2.72 18.85 -2.38
N GLU A 529 2.66 20.14 -2.07
CA GLU A 529 1.65 21.06 -2.62
C GLU A 529 1.80 21.31 -4.13
N ALA A 530 3.00 21.06 -4.69
CA ALA A 530 3.23 21.09 -6.13
C ALA A 530 2.60 19.89 -6.87
N HIS A 531 2.21 18.83 -6.15
CA HIS A 531 1.66 17.58 -6.70
C HIS A 531 0.24 17.30 -6.19
N PRO A 532 -0.76 18.17 -6.48
CA PRO A 532 -2.08 18.11 -5.86
C PRO A 532 -2.92 16.88 -6.20
N TYR A 533 -2.48 16.08 -7.19
CA TYR A 533 -3.16 14.85 -7.64
C TYR A 533 -2.42 13.57 -7.25
N SER A 534 -1.23 13.66 -6.66
CA SER A 534 -0.47 12.49 -6.23
C SER A 534 -0.85 12.11 -4.81
N TRP A 535 -1.40 10.91 -4.64
CA TRP A 535 -1.68 10.37 -3.31
C TRP A 535 -0.40 10.15 -2.49
N LYS A 536 0.75 9.89 -3.12
CA LYS A 536 2.05 9.76 -2.44
C LYS A 536 2.51 11.10 -1.89
N ALA A 537 2.36 12.19 -2.65
CA ALA A 537 2.64 13.52 -2.16
C ALA A 537 1.71 13.91 -0.99
N TRP A 538 0.41 13.57 -1.09
CA TRP A 538 -0.55 13.77 0.00
C TRP A 538 -0.25 12.91 1.24
N LEU A 539 0.15 11.65 1.06
CA LEU A 539 0.63 10.78 2.14
C LEU A 539 1.85 11.38 2.81
N ALA A 540 2.81 11.89 2.04
CA ALA A 540 3.99 12.53 2.61
C ALA A 540 3.64 13.78 3.43
N LYS A 541 2.71 14.59 2.93
CA LYS A 541 2.15 15.74 3.64
C LYS A 541 1.43 15.33 4.93
N MET A 542 0.64 14.26 4.86
CA MET A 542 -0.07 13.67 6.00
C MET A 542 0.90 13.24 7.11
N ILE A 543 1.99 12.54 6.75
CA ILE A 543 3.02 12.10 7.69
C ILE A 543 3.76 13.30 8.27
N ALA A 544 4.19 14.26 7.43
CA ALA A 544 4.86 15.48 7.86
C ALA A 544 4.01 16.29 8.86
N GLU A 545 2.71 16.45 8.57
CA GLU A 545 1.76 17.14 9.46
C GLU A 545 1.54 16.35 10.77
N SER A 546 1.45 15.01 10.68
CA SER A 546 1.29 14.12 11.84
C SER A 546 2.44 14.27 12.83
N VAL A 547 3.69 14.23 12.35
CA VAL A 547 4.87 14.28 13.22
C VAL A 547 5.13 15.67 13.77
N LYS A 548 4.76 16.73 13.02
CA LYS A 548 5.04 18.10 13.42
C LYS A 548 3.95 18.68 14.33
N ASN A 549 2.68 18.46 13.98
CA ASN A 549 1.53 19.12 14.60
C ASN A 549 0.60 18.14 15.34
N GLY A 550 0.94 16.85 15.36
CA GLY A 550 0.18 15.80 16.02
C GLY A 550 -0.66 14.97 15.05
N MET A 551 -0.88 13.70 15.41
CA MET A 551 -1.56 12.71 14.57
C MET A 551 -2.93 13.18 14.08
N GLU A 552 -3.72 13.85 14.93
CA GLU A 552 -5.04 14.38 14.56
C GLU A 552 -4.97 15.31 13.34
N LYS A 553 -3.95 16.18 13.26
CA LYS A 553 -3.77 17.12 12.15
C LYS A 553 -3.37 16.44 10.86
N GLY A 554 -2.57 15.38 10.96
CA GLY A 554 -2.32 14.52 9.81
C GLY A 554 -3.59 13.81 9.36
N MET A 555 -4.35 13.24 10.29
CA MET A 555 -5.59 12.51 9.97
C MET A 555 -6.67 13.38 9.32
N ASP A 556 -6.70 14.69 9.55
CA ASP A 556 -7.54 15.63 8.78
C ASP A 556 -7.28 15.54 7.25
N LEU A 557 -6.08 15.10 6.84
CA LEU A 557 -5.66 14.94 5.45
C LEU A 557 -5.91 13.53 4.88
N ILE A 558 -6.45 12.59 5.65
CA ILE A 558 -6.64 11.21 5.18
C ILE A 558 -7.61 11.15 4.00
N ARG A 559 -8.77 11.82 4.08
CA ARG A 559 -9.78 11.81 3.00
C ARG A 559 -9.26 12.44 1.70
N PRO A 560 -8.59 13.61 1.72
CA PRO A 560 -7.89 14.12 0.55
C PRO A 560 -6.87 13.14 -0.02
N THR A 561 -6.16 12.39 0.82
CA THR A 561 -5.14 11.42 0.39
C THR A 561 -5.77 10.19 -0.25
N GLU A 562 -6.75 9.58 0.42
CA GLU A 562 -7.52 8.42 -0.06
C GLU A 562 -8.27 8.73 -1.36
N LYS A 563 -8.74 9.97 -1.53
CA LYS A 563 -9.41 10.39 -2.77
C LYS A 563 -8.57 10.12 -4.02
N TYR A 564 -7.27 10.30 -3.92
CA TYR A 564 -6.33 10.08 -5.03
C TYR A 564 -5.64 8.71 -4.93
N ALA A 565 -5.76 8.03 -3.79
CA ALA A 565 -5.21 6.70 -3.60
C ALA A 565 -6.06 5.70 -4.39
N GLU A 566 -5.40 5.01 -5.31
CA GLU A 566 -6.08 4.13 -6.25
C GLU A 566 -6.36 2.75 -5.68
N SER A 567 -5.48 2.34 -4.77
CA SER A 567 -5.55 1.10 -4.04
C SER A 567 -5.42 1.45 -2.57
N GLU A 568 -6.48 1.18 -1.83
CA GLU A 568 -6.48 1.27 -0.36
C GLU A 568 -5.31 0.45 0.22
N VAL A 569 -5.02 -0.71 -0.39
CA VAL A 569 -3.93 -1.60 0.03
C VAL A 569 -2.56 -0.95 -0.18
N ASP A 570 -2.32 -0.35 -1.35
CA ASP A 570 -1.02 0.26 -1.66
C ASP A 570 -0.78 1.51 -0.79
N PHE A 571 -1.83 2.29 -0.55
CA PHE A 571 -1.80 3.43 0.36
C PHE A 571 -1.44 3.00 1.79
N VAL A 572 -2.21 2.05 2.34
CA VAL A 572 -2.03 1.55 3.70
C VAL A 572 -0.64 0.93 3.87
N THR A 573 -0.19 0.16 2.88
CA THR A 573 1.13 -0.48 2.90
C THR A 573 2.25 0.55 2.87
N MET A 574 2.21 1.53 1.96
CA MET A 574 3.23 2.57 1.88
C MET A 574 3.30 3.38 3.19
N ALA A 575 2.14 3.76 3.73
CA ALA A 575 2.06 4.47 4.99
C ALA A 575 2.68 3.67 6.13
N PHE A 576 2.34 2.37 6.25
CA PHE A 576 2.92 1.50 7.26
C PHE A 576 4.41 1.26 7.07
N THR A 577 4.89 1.13 5.83
CA THR A 577 6.32 0.98 5.56
C THR A 577 7.10 2.16 6.12
N ILE A 578 6.67 3.39 5.82
CA ILE A 578 7.34 4.59 6.32
C ILE A 578 7.27 4.64 7.85
N VAL A 579 6.09 4.44 8.45
CA VAL A 579 5.91 4.54 9.90
C VAL A 579 6.70 3.47 10.66
N ASP A 580 6.74 2.25 10.14
CA ASP A 580 7.50 1.15 10.74
C ASP A 580 9.01 1.39 10.69
N GLU A 581 9.55 1.86 9.55
CA GLU A 581 10.97 2.26 9.45
C GLU A 581 11.31 3.33 10.50
N MET A 582 10.44 4.31 10.67
CA MET A 582 10.61 5.36 11.69
C MET A 582 10.57 4.78 13.11
N LEU A 583 9.70 3.83 13.37
CA LEU A 583 9.56 3.19 14.69
C LEU A 583 10.73 2.28 15.01
N GLN A 584 11.23 1.54 14.03
CA GLN A 584 12.42 0.72 14.17
C GLN A 584 13.62 1.60 14.54
N GLU A 585 13.85 2.71 13.82
CA GLU A 585 14.92 3.66 14.17
C GLU A 585 14.74 4.25 15.57
N THR A 586 13.50 4.57 15.94
CA THR A 586 13.18 5.11 17.28
C THR A 586 13.51 4.10 18.37
N PHE A 587 13.26 2.81 18.14
CA PHE A 587 13.62 1.73 19.03
C PHE A 587 15.14 1.52 19.10
N GLU A 588 15.82 1.48 17.96
CA GLU A 588 17.28 1.33 17.88
C GLU A 588 18.03 2.50 18.56
N ALA A 589 17.47 3.71 18.48
CA ALA A 589 17.97 4.89 19.19
C ALA A 589 17.69 4.86 20.71
N GLY A 590 16.91 3.88 21.21
CA GLY A 590 16.54 3.74 22.62
C GLY A 590 15.51 4.77 23.10
N ALA A 591 14.77 5.42 22.18
CA ALA A 591 13.75 6.41 22.52
C ALA A 591 12.41 5.78 22.94
N ILE A 592 12.17 4.52 22.56
CA ILE A 592 11.08 3.68 23.06
C ILE A 592 11.65 2.36 23.58
N ASP A 593 11.01 1.78 24.59
CA ASP A 593 11.38 0.45 25.09
C ASP A 593 10.85 -0.68 24.18
N GLY A 594 11.41 -1.88 24.34
CA GLY A 594 11.03 -3.03 23.52
C GLY A 594 9.59 -3.49 23.73
N MET A 595 8.98 -3.20 24.89
CA MET A 595 7.58 -3.56 25.14
C MET A 595 6.63 -2.66 24.34
N THR A 596 6.91 -1.36 24.34
CA THR A 596 6.20 -0.35 23.54
C THR A 596 6.35 -0.64 22.06
N TYR A 597 7.57 -0.96 21.61
CA TYR A 597 7.83 -1.34 20.21
C TYR A 597 7.02 -2.58 19.81
N ALA A 598 7.05 -3.66 20.61
CA ALA A 598 6.29 -4.88 20.32
C ALA A 598 4.76 -4.64 20.30
N GLN A 599 4.25 -3.76 21.15
CA GLN A 599 2.83 -3.36 21.14
C GLN A 599 2.47 -2.66 19.83
N LEU A 600 3.28 -1.71 19.37
CA LEU A 600 3.05 -1.00 18.11
C LEU A 600 3.16 -1.94 16.90
N GLN A 601 4.16 -2.82 16.89
CA GLN A 601 4.31 -3.86 15.87
C GLN A 601 3.08 -4.79 15.81
N THR A 602 2.55 -5.18 16.98
CA THR A 602 1.31 -5.94 17.07
C THR A 602 0.13 -5.17 16.49
N THR A 603 0.02 -3.87 16.76
CA THR A 603 -1.02 -3.02 16.16
C THR A 603 -0.92 -2.98 14.64
N PHE A 604 0.28 -2.83 14.05
CA PHE A 604 0.44 -2.87 12.59
C PHE A 604 0.09 -4.22 12.00
N PHE A 605 0.55 -5.30 12.62
CA PHE A 605 0.21 -6.64 12.19
C PHE A 605 -1.32 -6.84 12.12
N ASN A 606 -2.03 -6.36 13.14
CA ASN A 606 -3.49 -6.45 13.21
C ASN A 606 -4.18 -5.65 12.13
N LEU A 607 -3.69 -4.43 11.85
CA LEU A 607 -4.20 -3.62 10.75
C LEU A 607 -3.99 -4.31 9.40
N MET A 608 -2.82 -4.91 9.17
CA MET A 608 -2.54 -5.60 7.90
C MET A 608 -3.37 -6.87 7.69
N ILE A 609 -3.71 -7.60 8.75
CA ILE A 609 -4.56 -8.81 8.63
C ILE A 609 -5.90 -8.50 7.98
N GLU A 610 -6.50 -7.34 8.26
CA GLU A 610 -7.77 -6.91 7.66
C GLU A 610 -7.68 -6.79 6.13
N TYR A 611 -6.48 -6.58 5.60
CA TYR A 611 -6.20 -6.43 4.17
C TYR A 611 -5.69 -7.70 3.49
N VAL A 612 -5.37 -8.77 4.23
CA VAL A 612 -4.86 -10.03 3.67
C VAL A 612 -5.73 -10.60 2.54
N PRO A 613 -7.09 -10.57 2.61
CA PRO A 613 -7.93 -11.03 1.50
C PRO A 613 -7.70 -10.27 0.19
N LYS A 614 -7.12 -9.06 0.25
CA LYS A 614 -6.80 -8.21 -0.90
C LYS A 614 -5.34 -8.34 -1.38
N PHE A 615 -4.46 -9.04 -0.64
CA PHE A 615 -3.03 -9.15 -1.00
C PHE A 615 -2.80 -9.91 -2.31
N GLY A 616 -3.57 -10.97 -2.57
CA GLY A 616 -3.43 -11.78 -3.78
C GLY A 616 -2.02 -12.35 -3.94
N LEU A 617 -1.41 -12.11 -5.11
CA LEU A 617 -0.08 -12.59 -5.51
C LEU A 617 1.05 -11.60 -5.18
N ASP A 618 0.79 -10.55 -4.41
CA ASP A 618 1.76 -9.50 -4.12
C ASP A 618 2.79 -9.98 -3.07
N ALA A 619 3.99 -10.35 -3.54
CA ALA A 619 5.05 -10.88 -2.70
C ALA A 619 5.53 -9.90 -1.63
N GLU A 620 5.56 -8.59 -1.92
CA GLU A 620 6.03 -7.57 -0.98
C GLU A 620 5.09 -7.43 0.21
N LEU A 621 3.77 -7.46 -0.03
CA LEU A 621 2.77 -7.43 1.03
C LEU A 621 2.88 -8.66 1.96
N TRP A 622 3.03 -9.84 1.36
CA TRP A 622 3.20 -11.07 2.11
C TRP A 622 4.53 -11.10 2.89
N GLU A 623 5.63 -10.65 2.29
CA GLU A 623 6.93 -10.53 2.95
C GLU A 623 6.83 -9.62 4.17
N ARG A 624 6.14 -8.50 4.04
CA ARG A 624 5.96 -7.53 5.12
C ARG A 624 5.16 -8.12 6.28
N LEU A 625 4.03 -8.74 5.98
CA LEU A 625 3.19 -9.45 6.96
C LEU A 625 3.99 -10.53 7.68
N VAL A 626 4.75 -11.32 6.95
CA VAL A 626 5.58 -12.38 7.53
C VAL A 626 6.67 -11.78 8.41
N THR A 627 7.37 -10.74 7.97
CA THR A 627 8.45 -10.09 8.74
C THR A 627 7.95 -9.55 10.08
N ILE A 628 6.87 -8.77 10.05
CA ILE A 628 6.25 -8.23 11.27
C ILE A 628 5.70 -9.37 12.13
N GLY A 629 5.02 -10.35 11.51
CA GLY A 629 4.43 -11.47 12.21
C GLY A 629 5.46 -12.35 12.93
N LEU A 630 6.56 -12.72 12.27
CA LEU A 630 7.62 -13.52 12.87
C LEU A 630 8.31 -12.77 14.01
N SER A 631 8.51 -11.46 13.87
CA SER A 631 9.03 -10.59 14.95
C SER A 631 8.11 -10.54 16.19
N ASN A 632 6.85 -10.95 16.06
CA ASN A 632 5.85 -10.99 17.14
C ASN A 632 5.35 -12.43 17.44
N GLU A 633 6.15 -13.46 17.10
CA GLU A 633 5.87 -14.87 17.38
C GLU A 633 4.53 -15.37 16.79
N ARG A 634 4.17 -14.87 15.60
CA ARG A 634 2.90 -15.13 14.92
C ARG A 634 2.94 -16.33 13.96
N ASN A 635 3.92 -17.23 14.08
CA ASN A 635 4.15 -18.36 13.14
C ASN A 635 2.87 -19.15 12.82
N LEU A 636 2.10 -19.53 13.85
CA LEU A 636 0.86 -20.31 13.67
C LEU A 636 -0.25 -19.50 12.98
N GLN A 637 -0.36 -18.20 13.30
CA GLN A 637 -1.34 -17.30 12.68
C GLN A 637 -1.02 -17.07 11.21
N LEU A 638 0.26 -16.81 10.89
CA LEU A 638 0.76 -16.71 9.52
C LEU A 638 0.47 -17.98 8.72
N TYR A 639 0.67 -19.15 9.33
CA TYR A 639 0.36 -20.43 8.68
C TYR A 639 -1.13 -20.58 8.38
N PHE A 640 -2.03 -20.19 9.28
CA PHE A 640 -3.47 -20.22 9.00
C PHE A 640 -3.87 -19.27 7.86
N LEU A 641 -3.33 -18.04 7.86
CA LEU A 641 -3.56 -17.07 6.80
C LEU A 641 -3.04 -17.59 5.45
N ALA A 642 -1.82 -18.14 5.42
CA ALA A 642 -1.24 -18.71 4.21
C ALA A 642 -2.04 -19.91 3.70
N ARG A 643 -2.58 -20.76 4.58
CA ARG A 643 -3.45 -21.87 4.18
C ARG A 643 -4.74 -21.43 3.53
N GLU A 644 -5.31 -20.32 4.01
CA GLU A 644 -6.54 -19.76 3.49
C GLU A 644 -6.34 -19.05 2.14
N HIS A 645 -5.24 -18.31 2.01
CA HIS A 645 -5.06 -17.37 0.89
C HIS A 645 -3.96 -17.75 -0.11
N LEU A 646 -2.85 -18.37 0.33
CA LEU A 646 -1.74 -18.75 -0.55
C LEU A 646 -1.85 -20.16 -1.09
N THR A 647 -2.26 -21.14 -0.28
CA THR A 647 -2.39 -22.54 -0.75
C THR A 647 -3.27 -22.65 -2.01
N PRO A 648 -4.45 -22.01 -2.12
CA PRO A 648 -5.24 -22.09 -3.35
C PRO A 648 -4.53 -21.53 -4.59
N LEU A 649 -3.73 -20.47 -4.43
CA LEU A 649 -2.97 -19.84 -5.51
C LEU A 649 -1.76 -20.69 -5.90
N GLU A 650 -1.12 -21.31 -4.92
CA GLU A 650 -0.04 -22.28 -5.09
C GLU A 650 -0.48 -23.43 -5.98
N ARG A 651 -1.60 -24.07 -5.62
CA ARG A 651 -2.11 -25.26 -6.32
C ARG A 651 -2.53 -24.97 -7.76
N GLN A 652 -2.78 -23.69 -8.08
CA GLN A 652 -3.07 -23.21 -9.42
C GLN A 652 -1.80 -22.89 -10.23
N GLY A 653 -0.60 -22.99 -9.63
CA GLY A 653 0.67 -22.69 -10.27
C GLY A 653 0.89 -21.20 -10.58
N LYS A 654 0.21 -20.31 -9.85
CA LYS A 654 0.18 -18.86 -10.13
C LYS A 654 1.20 -18.03 -9.36
N MET A 655 1.89 -18.62 -8.38
CA MET A 655 2.84 -17.88 -7.54
C MET A 655 4.18 -17.71 -8.23
N SER A 656 4.77 -16.52 -8.05
CA SER A 656 6.16 -16.24 -8.42
C SER A 656 7.13 -16.98 -7.50
N SER A 657 8.39 -17.07 -7.93
CA SER A 657 9.48 -17.64 -7.14
C SER A 657 9.61 -17.00 -5.75
N GLY A 658 9.56 -15.67 -5.67
CA GLY A 658 9.63 -14.94 -4.40
C GLY A 658 8.48 -15.26 -3.44
N LEU A 659 7.23 -15.33 -3.94
CA LEU A 659 6.08 -15.65 -3.09
C LEU A 659 6.08 -17.13 -2.64
N LEU A 660 6.60 -18.03 -3.47
CA LEU A 660 6.82 -19.43 -3.08
C LEU A 660 7.85 -19.55 -1.95
N SER A 661 8.95 -18.79 -2.01
CA SER A 661 9.94 -18.73 -0.92
C SER A 661 9.32 -18.27 0.39
N ILE A 662 8.49 -17.22 0.35
CA ILE A 662 7.76 -16.71 1.53
C ILE A 662 6.82 -17.79 2.09
N TYR A 663 6.02 -18.43 1.22
CA TYR A 663 5.12 -19.50 1.63
C TYR A 663 5.87 -20.69 2.27
N MET A 664 7.01 -21.08 1.69
CA MET A 664 7.89 -22.11 2.25
C MET A 664 8.39 -21.75 3.65
N MET A 665 8.83 -20.50 3.87
CA MET A 665 9.26 -20.03 5.19
C MET A 665 8.15 -20.11 6.25
N ILE A 666 6.90 -19.80 5.88
CA ILE A 666 5.75 -19.94 6.77
C ILE A 666 5.55 -21.41 7.17
N CYS A 667 5.60 -22.34 6.21
CA CYS A 667 5.48 -23.78 6.45
C CYS A 667 6.61 -24.32 7.33
N ILE A 668 7.85 -23.86 7.11
CA ILE A 668 9.01 -24.16 7.96
C ILE A 668 8.73 -23.73 9.40
N GLY A 669 8.20 -22.52 9.60
CA GLY A 669 7.91 -21.96 10.94
C GLY A 669 6.93 -22.76 11.81
N VAL A 670 6.18 -23.70 11.22
CA VAL A 670 5.29 -24.62 11.96
C VAL A 670 5.69 -26.09 11.84
N GLY A 671 6.81 -26.38 11.15
CA GLY A 671 7.32 -27.73 10.96
C GLY A 671 6.55 -28.59 9.94
N ASP A 672 5.84 -27.97 8.99
CA ASP A 672 5.07 -28.67 7.94
C ASP A 672 6.01 -29.21 6.86
N SER A 673 6.77 -30.26 7.21
CA SER A 673 7.85 -30.79 6.37
C SER A 673 7.37 -31.35 5.04
N GLU A 674 6.13 -31.86 4.97
CA GLU A 674 5.54 -32.38 3.74
C GLU A 674 5.29 -31.26 2.73
N GLU A 675 4.70 -30.15 3.19
CA GLU A 675 4.44 -29.01 2.33
C GLU A 675 5.74 -28.32 1.90
N VAL A 676 6.73 -28.21 2.79
CA VAL A 676 8.07 -27.69 2.47
C VAL A 676 8.75 -28.54 1.39
N GLU A 677 8.74 -29.86 1.55
CA GLU A 677 9.33 -30.78 0.57
C GLU A 677 8.64 -30.65 -0.79
N ARG A 678 7.32 -30.52 -0.80
CA ARG A 678 6.58 -30.34 -2.04
C ARG A 678 6.88 -29.01 -2.73
N ILE A 679 6.92 -27.90 -1.98
CA ILE A 679 7.25 -26.58 -2.53
C ILE A 679 8.67 -26.60 -3.11
N ALA A 680 9.64 -27.17 -2.39
CA ALA A 680 11.04 -27.24 -2.82
C ALA A 680 11.26 -27.99 -4.15
N HIS A 681 10.32 -28.82 -4.59
CA HIS A 681 10.37 -29.51 -5.89
C HIS A 681 9.58 -28.78 -7.00
N SER A 682 9.09 -27.57 -6.74
CA SER A 682 8.42 -26.74 -7.73
C SER A 682 9.36 -26.36 -8.88
N ASP A 683 8.85 -26.40 -10.10
CA ASP A 683 9.53 -25.95 -11.32
C ASP A 683 9.45 -24.42 -11.52
N LYS A 684 8.82 -23.71 -10.58
CA LYS A 684 8.60 -22.25 -10.60
C LYS A 684 9.68 -21.43 -9.90
N PHE A 685 10.65 -22.06 -9.25
CA PHE A 685 11.79 -21.33 -8.67
C PHE A 685 12.76 -20.89 -9.77
N VAL A 686 13.22 -19.64 -9.69
CA VAL A 686 14.39 -19.19 -10.45
C VAL A 686 15.66 -19.83 -9.92
N ALA A 687 16.74 -19.85 -10.70
CA ALA A 687 17.96 -20.55 -10.32
C ALA A 687 18.52 -20.15 -8.94
N SER A 688 18.53 -18.85 -8.60
CA SER A 688 19.01 -18.37 -7.30
C SER A 688 18.13 -18.85 -6.14
N ASP A 689 16.82 -18.70 -6.27
CA ASP A 689 15.85 -19.05 -5.23
C ASP A 689 15.73 -20.57 -5.09
N LEU A 690 15.95 -21.32 -6.18
CA LEU A 690 16.00 -22.77 -6.16
C LEU A 690 17.16 -23.25 -5.28
N VAL A 691 18.34 -22.61 -5.40
CA VAL A 691 19.49 -22.96 -4.54
C VAL A 691 19.14 -22.76 -3.08
N ASP A 692 18.62 -21.58 -2.71
CA ASP A 692 18.26 -21.26 -1.33
C ASP A 692 17.11 -22.16 -0.84
N SER A 693 16.11 -22.47 -1.67
CA SER A 693 15.01 -23.39 -1.32
C SER A 693 15.51 -24.81 -1.05
N GLN A 694 16.51 -25.31 -1.79
CA GLN A 694 17.12 -26.60 -1.47
C GLN A 694 17.88 -26.58 -0.14
N TRP A 695 18.50 -25.45 0.21
CA TRP A 695 19.14 -25.28 1.52
C TRP A 695 18.12 -25.23 2.67
N PHE A 696 16.99 -24.54 2.47
CA PHE A 696 15.85 -24.59 3.38
C PHE A 696 15.33 -26.02 3.57
N LEU A 697 15.16 -26.77 2.47
CA LEU A 697 14.76 -28.18 2.53
C LEU A 697 15.76 -29.03 3.34
N ALA A 698 17.07 -28.87 3.10
CA ALA A 698 18.10 -29.59 3.83
C ALA A 698 18.04 -29.29 5.35
N MET A 699 17.84 -28.03 5.73
CA MET A 699 17.66 -27.65 7.14
C MET A 699 16.39 -28.23 7.75
N THR A 700 15.28 -28.24 7.01
CA THR A 700 14.03 -28.88 7.44
C THR A 700 14.22 -30.37 7.65
N TRP A 701 14.87 -31.08 6.73
CA TRP A 701 15.18 -32.51 6.88
C TRP A 701 16.11 -32.77 8.07
N ALA A 702 17.17 -31.97 8.24
CA ALA A 702 18.08 -32.10 9.38
C ALA A 702 17.34 -31.92 10.72
N THR A 703 16.49 -30.90 10.83
CA THR A 703 15.69 -30.65 12.05
C THR A 703 14.51 -31.62 12.23
N ALA A 704 14.12 -32.34 11.18
CA ALA A 704 13.20 -33.47 11.26
C ALA A 704 13.89 -34.82 11.57
N GLY A 705 15.23 -34.84 11.68
CA GLY A 705 16.02 -36.04 11.94
C GLY A 705 16.35 -36.91 10.70
N LYS A 706 16.01 -36.45 9.49
CA LYS A 706 16.37 -37.07 8.20
C LYS A 706 17.81 -36.71 7.80
N PHE A 707 18.77 -37.06 8.65
CA PHE A 707 20.15 -36.59 8.54
C PHE A 707 20.87 -37.09 7.29
N GLN A 708 20.63 -38.35 6.89
CA GLN A 708 21.30 -38.93 5.72
C GLN A 708 20.83 -38.26 4.44
N GLU A 709 19.51 -38.04 4.29
CA GLU A 709 18.90 -37.37 3.16
C GLU A 709 19.37 -35.91 3.04
N ALA A 710 19.40 -35.20 4.18
CA ALA A 710 19.95 -33.83 4.24
C ALA A 710 21.44 -33.80 3.84
N TYR A 711 22.25 -34.73 4.34
CA TYR A 711 23.67 -34.84 4.00
C TYR A 711 23.90 -35.12 2.51
N ASP A 712 23.15 -36.06 1.94
CA ASP A 712 23.26 -36.42 0.52
C ASP A 712 22.81 -35.29 -0.41
N LEU A 713 21.84 -34.47 0.03
CA LEU A 713 21.41 -33.26 -0.69
C LEU A 713 22.50 -32.20 -0.63
N VAL A 714 22.95 -31.82 0.58
CA VAL A 714 23.92 -30.74 0.80
C VAL A 714 25.23 -30.94 0.03
N LYS A 715 25.69 -32.18 -0.15
CA LYS A 715 26.89 -32.49 -0.95
C LYS A 715 26.79 -32.12 -2.44
N LYS A 716 25.57 -31.94 -2.95
CA LYS A 716 25.29 -31.60 -4.34
C LYS A 716 24.93 -30.12 -4.52
N LEU A 717 24.64 -29.42 -3.42
CA LEU A 717 24.25 -28.01 -3.46
C LEU A 717 25.47 -27.12 -3.69
N VAL A 718 25.27 -26.10 -4.52
CA VAL A 718 26.18 -24.96 -4.61
C VAL A 718 26.04 -24.07 -3.37
N GLU A 719 26.97 -23.13 -3.20
CA GLU A 719 26.87 -22.15 -2.11
C GLU A 719 25.60 -21.31 -2.24
N PRO A 720 24.88 -21.05 -1.14
CA PRO A 720 23.68 -20.24 -1.17
C PRO A 720 23.99 -18.75 -1.25
N SER A 721 22.94 -17.94 -1.24
CA SER A 721 23.05 -16.49 -1.10
C SER A 721 23.84 -16.07 0.15
N HIS A 722 24.38 -14.85 0.12
CA HIS A 722 25.19 -14.32 1.23
C HIS A 722 24.45 -14.35 2.59
N PRO A 723 23.16 -13.98 2.70
CA PRO A 723 22.43 -14.05 3.98
C PRO A 723 22.35 -15.47 4.57
N LEU A 724 22.35 -16.50 3.73
CA LEU A 724 22.18 -17.89 4.16
C LEU A 724 23.51 -18.63 4.39
N LYS A 725 24.63 -18.06 3.94
CA LYS A 725 25.96 -18.70 3.96
C LYS A 725 26.37 -19.25 5.33
N ASP A 726 26.17 -18.49 6.40
CA ASP A 726 26.54 -18.94 7.76
C ASP A 726 25.56 -19.97 8.34
N HIS A 727 24.28 -19.92 7.94
CA HIS A 727 23.32 -20.98 8.27
C HIS A 727 23.69 -22.29 7.57
N ALA A 728 24.01 -22.23 6.28
CA ALA A 728 24.49 -23.37 5.50
C ALA A 728 25.79 -23.97 6.09
N ARG A 729 26.73 -23.12 6.55
CA ARG A 729 27.93 -23.56 7.26
C ARG A 729 27.57 -24.34 8.54
N ALA A 730 26.67 -23.80 9.37
CA ALA A 730 26.24 -24.45 10.60
C ALA A 730 25.50 -25.77 10.34
N THR A 731 24.67 -25.83 9.29
CA THR A 731 23.99 -27.06 8.85
C THR A 731 24.98 -28.11 8.38
N ARG A 732 25.98 -27.75 7.57
CA ARG A 732 27.06 -28.67 7.19
C ARG A 732 27.80 -29.22 8.40
N ALA A 733 28.16 -28.36 9.35
CA ALA A 733 28.83 -28.79 10.59
C ALA A 733 28.02 -29.84 11.35
N LEU A 734 26.70 -29.64 11.47
CA LEU A 734 25.79 -30.61 12.08
C LEU A 734 25.78 -31.95 11.33
N LEU A 735 25.64 -31.91 10.01
CA LEU A 735 25.54 -33.13 9.20
C LEU A 735 26.87 -33.90 9.17
N GLU A 736 28.01 -33.22 9.11
CA GLU A 736 29.34 -33.85 9.23
C GLU A 736 29.54 -34.45 10.63
N ALA A 737 29.03 -33.81 11.70
CA ALA A 737 29.13 -34.35 13.06
C ALA A 737 28.35 -35.65 13.25
N ILE A 738 27.17 -35.77 12.61
CA ILE A 738 26.26 -36.90 12.76
C ILE A 738 26.57 -38.03 11.78
N VAL A 739 26.76 -37.71 10.49
CA VAL A 739 26.85 -38.68 9.39
C VAL A 739 28.25 -38.75 8.79
N GLY A 740 28.91 -37.61 8.66
CA GLY A 740 30.13 -37.46 7.87
C GLY A 740 31.44 -37.49 8.67
N ASP A 741 32.35 -36.58 8.33
CA ASP A 741 33.68 -36.46 8.93
C ASP A 741 33.67 -35.51 10.15
N LYS A 742 33.88 -36.10 11.32
CA LYS A 742 33.92 -35.39 12.61
C LYS A 742 35.03 -34.35 12.70
N ASP A 743 36.13 -34.51 11.97
CA ASP A 743 37.20 -33.50 11.96
C ASP A 743 36.83 -32.31 11.08
N GLU A 744 36.11 -32.55 9.98
CA GLU A 744 35.56 -31.47 9.16
C GLU A 744 34.48 -30.70 9.92
N ALA A 745 33.61 -31.40 10.66
CA ALA A 745 32.63 -30.78 11.54
C ALA A 745 33.29 -29.77 12.50
N ARG A 746 34.40 -30.17 13.15
CA ARG A 746 35.15 -29.28 14.06
C ARG A 746 35.71 -28.04 13.36
N LYS A 747 36.23 -28.17 12.13
CA LYS A 747 36.74 -27.02 11.37
C LYS A 747 35.63 -26.02 11.03
N LEU A 748 34.45 -26.51 10.65
CA LEU A 748 33.30 -25.67 10.33
C LEU A 748 32.73 -24.95 11.56
N LEU A 749 32.93 -25.51 12.75
CA LEU A 749 32.52 -24.95 14.05
C LEU A 749 33.52 -23.96 14.65
N ASP A 750 34.79 -23.95 14.19
CA ASP A 750 35.86 -23.14 14.78
C ASP A 750 35.64 -21.62 14.62
N PRO A 751 35.12 -21.11 13.48
CA PRO A 751 34.65 -19.73 13.42
C PRO A 751 33.35 -19.58 14.20
N GLU A 752 33.34 -18.65 15.17
CA GLU A 752 32.18 -18.36 16.00
C GLU A 752 30.97 -17.88 15.16
N PHE A 753 29.77 -18.31 15.57
CA PHE A 753 28.51 -17.90 14.96
C PHE A 753 27.85 -16.77 15.75
N LYS A 754 27.26 -15.80 15.04
CA LYS A 754 26.64 -14.62 15.68
C LYS A 754 25.15 -14.84 15.95
N ASP A 755 24.43 -15.43 14.99
CA ASP A 755 22.99 -15.62 15.11
C ASP A 755 22.66 -16.76 16.11
N PRO A 756 21.64 -16.60 16.98
CA PRO A 756 21.23 -17.65 17.93
C PRO A 756 20.86 -18.99 17.28
N ALA A 757 20.27 -19.00 16.09
CA ALA A 757 19.92 -20.24 15.38
C ALA A 757 21.15 -20.96 14.83
N GLN A 758 22.14 -20.20 14.32
CA GLN A 758 23.43 -20.76 13.92
C GLN A 758 24.17 -21.37 15.12
N ARG A 759 24.16 -20.68 16.26
CA ARG A 759 24.70 -21.19 17.54
C ARG A 759 23.94 -22.42 18.03
N ALA A 760 22.62 -22.47 17.87
CA ALA A 760 21.82 -23.64 18.19
C ALA A 760 22.23 -24.86 17.35
N LEU A 761 22.37 -24.70 16.02
CA LEU A 761 22.92 -25.75 15.13
C LEU A 761 24.31 -26.20 15.56
N ALA A 762 25.20 -25.27 15.91
CA ALA A 762 26.52 -25.58 16.44
C ALA A 762 26.45 -26.35 17.77
N GLY A 763 25.55 -25.98 18.67
CA GLY A 763 25.31 -26.69 19.94
C GLY A 763 24.86 -28.14 19.71
N ILE A 764 23.98 -28.37 18.74
CA ILE A 764 23.53 -29.71 18.34
C ILE A 764 24.71 -30.50 17.72
N ALA A 765 25.55 -29.86 16.89
CA ALA A 765 26.72 -30.50 16.30
C ALA A 765 27.75 -30.91 17.38
N TRP A 766 28.05 -30.03 18.34
CA TRP A 766 28.93 -30.35 19.46
C TRP A 766 28.39 -31.49 20.33
N HIS A 767 27.07 -31.56 20.52
CA HIS A 767 26.41 -32.68 21.20
C HIS A 767 26.68 -34.00 20.48
N ALA A 768 26.47 -34.04 19.16
CA ALA A 768 26.73 -35.22 18.33
C ALA A 768 28.21 -35.66 18.34
N LEU A 769 29.14 -34.72 18.54
CA LEU A 769 30.57 -34.99 18.70
C LEU A 769 30.95 -35.49 20.11
N GLY A 770 30.03 -35.47 21.08
CA GLY A 770 30.27 -35.82 22.47
C GLY A 770 30.99 -34.73 23.28
N GLU A 771 30.99 -33.48 22.80
CA GLU A 771 31.66 -32.35 23.44
C GLU A 771 30.65 -31.49 24.24
N PHE A 772 30.13 -32.07 25.31
CA PHE A 772 29.02 -31.51 26.10
C PHE A 772 29.31 -30.11 26.69
N ASP A 773 30.55 -29.84 27.11
CA ASP A 773 30.93 -28.53 27.67
C ASP A 773 30.77 -27.38 26.65
N LYS A 774 30.93 -27.68 25.35
CA LYS A 774 30.71 -26.72 24.26
C LYS A 774 29.25 -26.68 23.82
N SER A 775 28.58 -27.83 23.89
CA SER A 775 27.19 -27.98 23.46
C SER A 775 26.20 -27.28 24.40
N PHE A 776 26.30 -27.57 25.71
CA PHE A 776 25.28 -27.20 26.69
C PHE A 776 24.98 -25.69 26.73
N PRO A 777 25.98 -24.78 26.77
CA PRO A 777 25.70 -23.34 26.76
C PRO A 777 24.92 -22.88 25.53
N LEU A 778 25.24 -23.43 24.35
CA LEU A 778 24.61 -23.05 23.08
C LEU A 778 23.18 -23.59 22.95
N LEU A 779 22.94 -24.80 23.46
CA LEU A 779 21.59 -25.37 23.48
C LEU A 779 20.68 -24.59 24.45
N GLU A 780 21.20 -24.22 25.62
CA GLU A 780 20.46 -23.46 26.65
C GLU A 780 20.01 -22.08 26.15
N GLU A 781 20.78 -21.43 25.26
CA GLU A 781 20.38 -20.17 24.64
C GLU A 781 19.02 -20.28 23.92
N SER A 782 18.72 -21.42 23.29
CA SER A 782 17.45 -21.64 22.56
C SER A 782 16.21 -21.67 23.46
N ARG A 783 16.38 -21.76 24.79
CA ARG A 783 15.27 -21.66 25.75
C ARG A 783 14.77 -20.23 25.91
N THR A 784 15.64 -19.23 25.68
CA THR A 784 15.34 -17.82 25.99
C THR A 784 15.61 -16.84 24.84
N GLN A 785 16.49 -17.17 23.89
CA GLN A 785 16.86 -16.34 22.75
C GLN A 785 16.45 -17.05 21.46
N ARG A 786 15.15 -17.05 21.16
CA ARG A 786 14.61 -17.67 19.95
C ARG A 786 14.47 -16.66 18.83
N ASN A 787 14.99 -17.01 17.66
CA ASN A 787 14.68 -16.33 16.42
C ASN A 787 13.49 -17.05 15.76
N SER A 788 12.33 -16.40 15.70
CA SER A 788 11.11 -16.98 15.12
C SER A 788 11.22 -17.28 13.62
N ASN A 789 12.21 -16.71 12.93
CA ASN A 789 12.52 -17.04 11.53
C ASN A 789 13.09 -18.48 11.39
N TRP A 790 13.70 -18.99 12.46
CA TRP A 790 14.42 -20.26 12.49
C TRP A 790 13.89 -21.19 13.58
N LEU A 791 12.59 -21.10 13.82
CA LEU A 791 11.94 -21.78 14.94
C LEU A 791 12.16 -23.30 14.99
N PRO A 792 12.20 -24.05 13.87
CA PRO A 792 12.51 -25.49 13.88
C PRO A 792 13.87 -25.82 14.46
N ILE A 793 14.87 -24.97 14.22
CA ILE A 793 16.23 -25.17 14.74
C ILE A 793 16.22 -25.06 16.26
N HIS A 794 15.56 -24.02 16.80
CA HIS A 794 15.44 -23.84 18.24
C HIS A 794 14.61 -24.96 18.89
N ALA A 795 13.51 -25.38 18.27
CA ALA A 795 12.71 -26.51 18.75
C ALA A 795 13.50 -27.83 18.74
N PHE A 796 14.41 -28.00 17.77
CA PHE A 796 15.32 -29.15 17.74
C PHE A 796 16.35 -29.09 18.87
N ALA A 797 17.00 -27.94 19.09
CA ALA A 797 17.96 -27.74 20.17
C ALA A 797 17.34 -27.98 21.56
N VAL A 798 16.14 -27.44 21.82
CA VAL A 798 15.38 -27.71 23.05
C VAL A 798 14.99 -29.19 23.15
N GLY A 799 14.72 -29.84 22.01
CA GLY A 799 14.51 -31.29 21.91
C GLY A 799 15.69 -32.11 22.42
N VAL A 800 16.90 -31.75 21.99
CA VAL A 800 18.13 -32.42 22.45
C VAL A 800 18.30 -32.27 23.96
N LEU A 801 18.12 -31.05 24.50
CA LEU A 801 18.16 -30.83 25.96
C LEU A 801 17.11 -31.65 26.70
N PHE A 802 15.89 -31.70 26.18
CA PHE A 802 14.79 -32.44 26.79
C PHE A 802 15.08 -33.94 26.88
N GLU A 803 15.65 -34.51 25.82
CA GLU A 803 16.05 -35.92 25.83
C GLU A 803 17.20 -36.21 26.81
N GLU A 804 18.17 -35.29 26.95
CA GLU A 804 19.27 -35.43 27.92
C GLU A 804 18.76 -35.41 29.37
N VAL A 805 17.92 -34.44 29.74
CA VAL A 805 17.40 -34.37 31.12
C VAL A 805 16.47 -35.54 31.43
N LYS A 806 15.70 -36.00 30.43
CA LYS A 806 14.87 -37.21 30.55
C LYS A 806 15.73 -38.45 30.75
N ALA A 807 16.83 -38.60 30.00
CA ALA A 807 17.78 -39.70 30.15
C ALA A 807 18.48 -39.67 31.51
N ALA A 808 18.73 -38.49 32.06
CA ALA A 808 19.24 -38.30 33.43
C ALA A 808 18.21 -38.60 34.54
N GLY A 809 16.93 -38.77 34.19
CA GLY A 809 15.85 -39.00 35.15
C GLY A 809 15.41 -37.75 35.92
N ASP A 810 15.73 -36.56 35.41
CA ASP A 810 15.38 -35.28 36.03
C ASP A 810 13.97 -34.83 35.62
N SER A 811 12.97 -35.25 36.39
CA SER A 811 11.56 -34.91 36.13
C SER A 811 11.28 -33.41 36.24
N ASP A 812 11.98 -32.69 37.13
CA ASP A 812 11.73 -31.25 37.36
C ASP A 812 12.27 -30.41 36.19
N ALA A 813 13.41 -30.83 35.61
CA ALA A 813 13.93 -30.25 34.39
C ALA A 813 13.02 -30.54 33.17
N CYS A 814 12.47 -31.75 33.05
CA CYS A 814 11.46 -32.07 32.03
C CYS A 814 10.23 -31.15 32.14
N ASP A 815 9.70 -30.99 33.36
CA ASP A 815 8.55 -30.13 33.61
C ASP A 815 8.83 -28.67 33.25
N THR A 816 10.04 -28.19 33.54
CA THR A 816 10.49 -26.83 33.20
C THR A 816 10.58 -26.63 31.68
N LEU A 817 11.22 -27.56 30.97
CA LEU A 817 11.38 -27.47 29.52
C LEU A 817 10.03 -27.64 28.79
N ALA A 818 9.17 -28.55 29.24
CA ALA A 818 7.82 -28.72 28.69
C ALA A 818 6.97 -27.46 28.85
N TYR A 819 7.08 -26.79 30.00
CA TYR A 819 6.44 -25.51 30.25
C TYR A 819 6.99 -24.40 29.35
N GLU A 820 8.31 -24.22 29.26
CA GLU A 820 8.95 -23.18 28.44
C GLU A 820 8.71 -23.35 26.94
N ALA A 821 8.65 -24.60 26.47
CA ALA A 821 8.27 -24.95 25.10
C ALA A 821 6.81 -24.53 24.83
N GLY A 822 5.91 -24.89 25.75
CA GLY A 822 4.48 -24.61 25.62
C GLY A 822 4.08 -23.16 25.78
N LEU A 823 4.80 -22.40 26.61
CA LEU A 823 4.58 -20.97 26.84
C LEU A 823 4.78 -20.14 25.57
N ALA A 824 5.76 -20.51 24.75
CA ALA A 824 6.18 -19.69 23.62
C ALA A 824 5.34 -19.86 22.37
N HIS A 825 4.93 -21.10 22.06
CA HIS A 825 4.16 -21.37 20.84
C HIS A 825 3.06 -22.41 21.07
N PRO A 826 2.01 -22.09 21.87
CA PRO A 826 0.91 -23.02 22.07
C PRO A 826 0.27 -23.44 20.73
N GLY A 827 0.06 -24.74 20.54
CA GLY A 827 -0.51 -25.28 19.30
C GLY A 827 0.46 -25.39 18.11
N ASN A 828 1.70 -24.90 18.22
CA ASN A 828 2.70 -25.11 17.17
C ASN A 828 3.24 -26.56 17.22
N PRO A 829 3.14 -27.34 16.12
CA PRO A 829 3.55 -28.74 16.08
C PRO A 829 5.02 -28.99 16.49
N LEU A 830 5.92 -28.04 16.24
CA LEU A 830 7.35 -28.13 16.59
C LEU A 830 7.58 -28.36 18.10
N PHE A 831 6.66 -27.89 18.94
CA PHE A 831 6.73 -27.99 20.41
C PHE A 831 5.73 -28.98 21.02
N ALA A 832 4.96 -29.69 20.19
CA ALA A 832 3.93 -30.60 20.69
C ALA A 832 4.51 -31.80 21.47
N ARG A 833 5.73 -32.24 21.14
CA ARG A 833 6.38 -33.45 21.69
C ARG A 833 6.89 -33.34 23.13
N PHE A 834 6.97 -32.14 23.71
CA PHE A 834 7.51 -31.97 25.06
C PHE A 834 6.46 -32.33 26.10
N HIS A 835 6.70 -33.32 26.96
CA HIS A 835 5.73 -33.75 27.98
C HIS A 835 6.18 -33.40 29.39
N TYR A 836 5.23 -33.24 30.31
CA TYR A 836 5.51 -33.14 31.73
C TYR A 836 5.90 -34.53 32.29
N GLY A 837 6.81 -34.55 33.25
CA GLY A 837 7.39 -35.77 33.83
C GLY A 837 8.29 -36.55 32.87
N LEU A 838 8.63 -37.78 33.26
CA LEU A 838 9.58 -38.64 32.53
C LEU A 838 8.94 -39.42 31.36
N LYS A 839 7.61 -39.46 31.26
CA LYS A 839 6.89 -40.12 30.18
C LYS A 839 5.57 -39.40 29.88
N PRO A 840 5.07 -39.44 28.64
CA PRO A 840 3.74 -38.95 28.32
C PRO A 840 2.67 -39.72 29.11
N ASP A 841 1.71 -39.00 29.71
CA ASP A 841 0.65 -39.58 30.51
C ASP A 841 -0.52 -38.59 30.64
N VAL A 842 -1.65 -38.86 30.01
CA VAL A 842 -2.82 -37.97 30.08
C VAL A 842 -3.44 -37.91 31.49
N SER A 843 -3.24 -38.93 32.32
CA SER A 843 -3.89 -39.04 33.63
C SER A 843 -3.39 -37.99 34.63
N ILE A 844 -2.19 -37.44 34.43
CA ILE A 844 -1.62 -36.43 35.33
C ILE A 844 -2.29 -35.05 35.17
N TYR A 845 -3.00 -34.81 34.07
CA TYR A 845 -3.68 -33.53 33.82
C TYR A 845 -5.11 -33.49 34.38
N VAL A 846 -5.64 -34.63 34.85
CA VAL A 846 -7.03 -34.76 35.32
C VAL A 846 -7.31 -33.85 36.50
N GLY A 847 -8.37 -33.05 36.38
CA GLY A 847 -8.82 -32.14 37.42
C GLY A 847 -9.33 -30.82 36.87
N THR A 848 -9.76 -29.95 37.79
CA THR A 848 -10.25 -28.60 37.48
C THR A 848 -9.26 -27.55 38.00
N LYS A 849 -9.01 -26.53 37.18
CA LYS A 849 -8.27 -25.33 37.57
C LYS A 849 -9.06 -24.09 37.22
N SER A 850 -9.00 -23.12 38.12
CA SER A 850 -9.56 -21.78 37.95
C SER A 850 -8.48 -20.80 38.40
N LEU A 851 -8.04 -19.93 37.49
CA LEU A 851 -6.99 -18.96 37.73
C LEU A 851 -7.46 -17.58 37.31
N PRO A 852 -7.05 -16.52 38.04
CA PRO A 852 -7.22 -15.19 37.50
C PRO A 852 -6.35 -15.06 36.25
N ALA A 853 -6.85 -14.35 35.24
CA ALA A 853 -6.16 -14.13 33.99
C ALA A 853 -6.18 -12.66 33.57
N ILE A 854 -5.24 -12.28 32.71
CA ILE A 854 -5.35 -11.07 31.90
C ILE A 854 -5.73 -11.52 30.49
N GLY A 855 -6.91 -11.13 30.03
CA GLY A 855 -7.25 -11.23 28.61
C GLY A 855 -6.56 -10.11 27.87
N VAL A 856 -5.70 -10.46 26.91
CA VAL A 856 -4.94 -9.56 26.03
C VAL A 856 -5.09 -10.11 24.62
N GLY A 857 -5.63 -9.35 23.69
CA GLY A 857 -5.87 -9.87 22.36
C GLY A 857 -5.86 -8.77 21.33
N ASP A 858 -5.68 -9.18 20.08
CA ASP A 858 -5.84 -8.30 18.95
C ASP A 858 -7.30 -7.78 18.98
N GLN A 859 -7.46 -6.45 19.10
CA GLN A 859 -8.74 -5.76 19.30
C GLN A 859 -9.50 -6.06 20.62
N MET A 860 -8.82 -6.61 21.64
CA MET A 860 -9.38 -6.78 22.98
C MET A 860 -8.63 -5.88 23.98
N GLU A 861 -9.36 -5.00 24.67
CA GLU A 861 -8.79 -4.21 25.77
C GLU A 861 -8.24 -5.14 26.87
N PRO A 862 -7.03 -4.88 27.38
CA PRO A 862 -6.48 -5.65 28.50
C PRO A 862 -7.41 -5.61 29.71
N ARG A 863 -7.94 -6.76 30.13
CA ARG A 863 -8.87 -6.85 31.27
C ARG A 863 -8.54 -8.02 32.19
N VAL A 864 -8.64 -7.78 33.49
CA VAL A 864 -8.57 -8.83 34.50
C VAL A 864 -9.85 -9.66 34.43
N THR A 865 -9.68 -10.97 34.37
CA THR A 865 -10.75 -11.94 34.17
C THR A 865 -10.41 -13.26 34.86
N THR A 866 -11.19 -14.30 34.61
CA THR A 866 -10.92 -15.66 35.12
C THR A 866 -10.91 -16.65 33.96
N VAL A 867 -9.94 -17.55 33.98
CA VAL A 867 -9.88 -18.71 33.08
C VAL A 867 -10.08 -19.97 33.92
N GLU A 868 -11.04 -20.79 33.52
CA GLU A 868 -11.34 -22.07 34.16
C GLU A 868 -11.33 -23.19 33.12
N TRP A 869 -10.77 -24.35 33.47
CA TRP A 869 -10.84 -25.54 32.65
C TRP A 869 -10.84 -26.80 33.50
N THR A 870 -11.40 -27.87 32.95
CA THR A 870 -11.46 -29.20 33.54
C THR A 870 -11.03 -30.22 32.50
N VAL A 871 -10.12 -31.12 32.90
CA VAL A 871 -9.69 -32.28 32.10
C VAL A 871 -10.22 -33.56 32.75
N SER A 872 -10.89 -34.39 31.95
CA SER A 872 -11.43 -35.69 32.35
C SER A 872 -10.40 -36.81 32.16
N ALA A 873 -10.68 -38.00 32.71
CA ALA A 873 -9.78 -39.15 32.65
C ALA A 873 -9.46 -39.65 31.23
N ASP A 874 -10.33 -39.37 30.26
CA ASP A 874 -10.14 -39.70 28.84
C ASP A 874 -9.44 -38.59 28.04
N GLY A 875 -8.97 -37.54 28.71
CA GLY A 875 -8.36 -36.36 28.08
C GLY A 875 -9.38 -35.35 27.54
N SER A 876 -10.68 -35.60 27.61
CA SER A 876 -11.68 -34.60 27.23
C SER A 876 -11.57 -33.36 28.13
N ALA A 877 -11.61 -32.19 27.53
CA ALA A 877 -11.44 -30.92 28.20
C ALA A 877 -12.63 -30.00 27.95
N LYS A 878 -13.06 -29.28 28.98
CA LYS A 878 -14.02 -28.19 28.87
C LYS A 878 -13.58 -27.02 29.71
N GLY A 879 -13.90 -25.81 29.30
CA GLY A 879 -13.51 -24.63 30.05
C GLY A 879 -14.18 -23.36 29.59
N ARG A 880 -13.76 -22.27 30.21
CA ARG A 880 -14.31 -20.94 30.05
C ARG A 880 -13.18 -19.93 30.13
N LEU A 881 -12.99 -19.14 29.07
CA LEU A 881 -12.08 -18.00 29.02
C LEU A 881 -12.89 -16.72 29.24
N GLY A 882 -12.75 -16.06 30.39
CA GLY A 882 -13.54 -14.87 30.69
C GLY A 882 -13.17 -13.67 29.81
N ILE A 883 -14.14 -12.79 29.54
CA ILE A 883 -13.97 -11.64 28.61
C ILE A 883 -14.34 -10.32 29.31
N GLU A 884 -15.58 -10.23 29.77
CA GLU A 884 -16.10 -9.11 30.58
C GLU A 884 -17.12 -9.64 31.59
N GLU A 885 -17.66 -8.77 32.44
CA GLU A 885 -18.58 -9.17 33.50
C GLU A 885 -19.79 -9.94 32.92
N GLY A 886 -19.91 -11.21 33.28
CA GLY A 886 -20.96 -12.11 32.78
C GLY A 886 -20.73 -12.74 31.41
N LYS A 887 -19.71 -12.36 30.63
CA LYS A 887 -19.40 -12.95 29.31
C LYS A 887 -18.11 -13.75 29.31
N ALA A 888 -18.12 -14.86 28.59
CA ALA A 888 -16.94 -15.70 28.40
C ALA A 888 -17.04 -16.54 27.13
N LEU A 889 -15.88 -16.97 26.65
CA LEU A 889 -15.74 -17.96 25.59
C LEU A 889 -15.72 -19.34 26.25
N GLU A 890 -16.83 -20.07 26.14
CA GLU A 890 -16.92 -21.46 26.59
C GLU A 890 -16.36 -22.38 25.51
N PHE A 891 -15.59 -23.38 25.91
CA PHE A 891 -14.93 -24.29 24.99
C PHE A 891 -15.01 -25.75 25.40
N THR A 892 -14.93 -26.62 24.41
CA THR A 892 -14.77 -28.05 24.55
C THR A 892 -13.67 -28.55 23.62
N GLY A 893 -12.86 -29.50 24.07
CA GLY A 893 -11.73 -30.02 23.32
C GLY A 893 -11.06 -31.21 23.98
N THR A 894 -9.77 -31.37 23.73
CA THR A 894 -8.97 -32.47 24.26
C THR A 894 -7.60 -31.98 24.71
N VAL A 895 -7.11 -32.57 25.79
CA VAL A 895 -5.72 -32.48 26.23
C VAL A 895 -5.06 -33.82 25.95
N ASP A 896 -3.97 -33.82 25.18
CA ASP A 896 -3.21 -35.03 24.91
C ASP A 896 -2.27 -35.42 26.08
N GLU A 897 -1.59 -36.56 25.95
CA GLU A 897 -0.63 -37.08 26.94
C GLU A 897 0.61 -36.17 27.16
N TYR A 898 0.82 -35.18 26.29
CA TYR A 898 1.90 -34.19 26.36
C TYR A 898 1.43 -32.87 26.99
N GLY A 899 0.13 -32.73 27.31
CA GLY A 899 -0.45 -31.51 27.87
C GLY A 899 -0.81 -30.45 26.83
N ASN A 900 -0.93 -30.80 25.56
CA ASN A 900 -1.39 -29.88 24.52
C ASN A 900 -2.92 -29.85 24.49
N LEU A 901 -3.51 -28.69 24.76
CA LEU A 901 -4.93 -28.43 24.58
C LEU A 901 -5.20 -28.04 23.13
N ALA A 902 -6.15 -28.73 22.50
CA ALA A 902 -6.82 -28.28 21.28
C ALA A 902 -8.33 -28.27 21.53
N ALA A 903 -8.96 -27.11 21.37
CA ALA A 903 -10.38 -26.93 21.67
C ALA A 903 -11.07 -26.02 20.67
N VAL A 904 -12.40 -26.05 20.69
CA VAL A 904 -13.27 -25.14 19.96
C VAL A 904 -14.24 -24.51 20.95
N GLY A 905 -14.47 -23.21 20.81
CA GLY A 905 -15.46 -22.48 21.58
C GLY A 905 -16.17 -21.43 20.76
N THR A 906 -17.19 -20.81 21.34
CA THR A 906 -17.99 -19.79 20.64
C THR A 906 -18.03 -18.51 21.47
N TRP A 907 -17.77 -17.38 20.82
CA TRP A 907 -17.97 -16.06 21.40
C TRP A 907 -18.56 -15.10 20.37
N ASP A 908 -19.62 -14.39 20.77
CA ASP A 908 -20.35 -13.42 19.94
C ASP A 908 -20.81 -14.00 18.58
N GLY A 909 -21.27 -15.25 18.60
CA GLY A 909 -21.72 -15.98 17.40
C GLY A 909 -20.59 -16.47 16.48
N SER A 910 -19.32 -16.18 16.80
CA SER A 910 -18.15 -16.64 16.07
C SER A 910 -17.51 -17.85 16.76
N GLU A 911 -17.10 -18.83 15.97
CA GLU A 911 -16.34 -19.99 16.43
C GLU A 911 -14.86 -19.63 16.54
N HIS A 912 -14.20 -20.12 17.59
CA HIS A 912 -12.78 -19.91 17.85
C HIS A 912 -12.06 -21.23 18.07
N LYS A 913 -10.91 -21.40 17.41
CA LYS A 913 -9.97 -22.50 17.67
C LYS A 913 -9.02 -22.10 18.79
N ILE A 914 -8.88 -22.96 19.79
CA ILE A 914 -8.15 -22.64 21.03
C ILE A 914 -7.00 -23.62 21.23
N TYR A 915 -5.84 -23.07 21.60
CA TYR A 915 -4.61 -23.80 21.85
C TYR A 915 -3.97 -23.36 23.17
N ALA A 916 -3.48 -24.31 23.96
CA ALA A 916 -2.71 -24.04 25.18
C ALA A 916 -1.76 -25.20 25.49
N LYS A 917 -0.71 -24.95 26.27
CA LYS A 917 0.04 -26.00 26.96
C LYS A 917 -0.37 -26.03 28.42
N VAL A 918 -1.21 -26.98 28.81
CA VAL A 918 -1.74 -27.05 30.17
C VAL A 918 -0.81 -27.84 31.09
N PRO A 919 -0.35 -27.27 32.22
CA PRO A 919 0.43 -27.99 33.21
C PRO A 919 -0.44 -28.92 34.06
N PRO A 920 0.12 -30.01 34.59
CA PRO A 920 -0.55 -30.86 35.56
C PRO A 920 -0.96 -30.07 36.83
N PRO A 921 -2.13 -30.35 37.44
CA PRO A 921 -2.64 -29.60 38.59
C PRO A 921 -1.69 -29.49 39.81
N ASP A 922 -0.77 -30.43 39.98
CA ASP A 922 0.15 -30.54 41.10
C ASP A 922 1.55 -29.95 40.83
N ARG A 923 1.75 -29.31 39.67
CA ARG A 923 2.98 -28.58 39.28
C ARG A 923 2.96 -27.09 39.58
N TYR A 924 1.78 -26.53 39.83
CA TYR A 924 1.64 -25.18 40.40
C TYR A 924 2.34 -25.12 41.76
N GLY A 925 3.18 -24.10 41.94
CA GLY A 925 4.06 -23.90 43.09
C GLY A 925 5.38 -24.68 43.05
N LYS A 926 5.62 -25.53 42.04
CA LYS A 926 6.87 -26.28 41.85
C LYS A 926 7.71 -25.77 40.69
N VAL A 927 7.07 -25.39 39.59
CA VAL A 927 7.74 -24.78 38.43
C VAL A 927 7.75 -23.26 38.62
N GLU A 928 8.92 -22.68 38.93
CA GLU A 928 9.05 -21.25 39.28
C GLU A 928 8.49 -20.31 38.21
N ARG A 929 8.77 -20.58 36.93
CA ARG A 929 8.27 -19.76 35.82
C ARG A 929 6.76 -19.85 35.63
N LEU A 930 6.12 -20.97 35.98
CA LEU A 930 4.66 -21.13 35.90
C LEU A 930 3.93 -20.15 36.83
N GLU A 931 4.50 -19.86 38.00
CA GLU A 931 3.91 -18.92 38.96
C GLU A 931 4.01 -17.45 38.52
N SER A 932 5.10 -17.10 37.83
CA SER A 932 5.36 -15.73 37.38
C SER A 932 4.74 -15.40 36.02
N MET A 933 4.80 -16.34 35.07
CA MET A 933 4.36 -16.16 33.68
C MET A 933 2.99 -16.77 33.37
N GLY A 934 2.55 -17.79 34.11
CA GLY A 934 1.23 -18.40 33.95
C GLY A 934 1.08 -19.32 32.73
N VAL A 935 -0.16 -19.68 32.42
CA VAL A 935 -0.54 -20.48 31.26
C VAL A 935 -1.13 -19.57 30.19
N VAL A 936 -0.66 -19.74 28.95
CA VAL A 936 -1.13 -18.98 27.79
C VAL A 936 -2.17 -19.80 27.04
N PHE A 937 -3.37 -19.26 26.92
CA PHE A 937 -4.42 -19.75 26.03
C PHE A 937 -4.49 -18.82 24.82
N MET A 938 -4.39 -19.37 23.61
CA MET A 938 -4.56 -18.63 22.36
C MET A 938 -5.83 -19.08 21.67
N ALA A 939 -6.66 -18.13 21.22
CA ALA A 939 -7.84 -18.39 20.40
C ALA A 939 -7.76 -17.64 19.07
N PHE A 940 -8.18 -18.28 17.99
CA PHE A 940 -8.25 -17.70 16.65
C PHE A 940 -9.69 -17.77 16.14
N ASP A 941 -10.22 -16.64 15.68
CA ASP A 941 -11.54 -16.60 15.03
C ASP A 941 -11.47 -16.98 13.54
N LYS A 942 -12.59 -16.80 12.82
CA LYS A 942 -12.67 -17.09 11.38
C LYS A 942 -11.76 -16.22 10.53
N GLN A 943 -11.46 -14.99 10.94
CA GLN A 943 -10.50 -14.13 10.26
C GLN A 943 -9.05 -14.39 10.72
N GLN A 944 -8.82 -15.45 11.49
CA GLN A 944 -7.53 -15.78 12.09
C GLN A 944 -6.99 -14.69 13.03
N VAL A 945 -7.84 -13.84 13.62
CA VAL A 945 -7.41 -12.82 14.60
C VAL A 945 -7.14 -13.48 15.95
N ARG A 946 -5.94 -13.26 16.50
CA ARG A 946 -5.47 -13.92 17.72
C ARG A 946 -5.95 -13.21 18.98
N LYS A 947 -6.46 -13.98 19.93
CA LYS A 947 -6.84 -13.53 21.27
C LYS A 947 -6.10 -14.38 22.29
N THR A 948 -5.56 -13.75 23.32
CA THR A 948 -4.69 -14.41 24.28
C THR A 948 -5.20 -14.21 25.70
N TRP A 949 -5.10 -15.25 26.52
CA TRP A 949 -5.34 -15.16 27.95
C TRP A 949 -4.11 -15.66 28.67
N ILE A 950 -3.58 -14.83 29.56
CA ILE A 950 -2.45 -15.18 30.42
C ILE A 950 -3.02 -15.47 31.82
N ALA A 951 -3.23 -16.75 32.13
CA ALA A 951 -3.81 -17.22 33.38
C ALA A 951 -2.71 -17.52 34.40
N ARG A 952 -2.63 -16.76 35.50
CA ARG A 952 -1.55 -16.90 36.50
C ARG A 952 -2.05 -16.70 37.93
N PRO A 953 -1.48 -17.39 38.94
CA PRO A 953 -1.90 -17.23 40.33
C PRO A 953 -1.79 -15.80 40.88
N ASN A 954 -0.79 -15.01 40.43
CA ASN A 954 -0.53 -13.65 40.92
C ASN A 954 -0.59 -12.60 39.79
N ILE A 955 -1.69 -11.85 39.69
CA ILE A 955 -1.84 -10.78 38.68
C ILE A 955 -1.14 -9.46 39.09
N GLY A 956 -0.89 -9.24 40.39
CA GLY A 956 -0.51 -7.92 40.94
C GLY A 956 0.99 -7.55 40.99
N ALA A 957 1.91 -8.40 40.52
CA ALA A 957 3.36 -8.17 40.72
C ALA A 957 4.09 -7.44 39.55
N SER A 958 3.38 -6.91 38.56
CA SER A 958 3.99 -6.28 37.36
C SER A 958 3.34 -4.94 36.95
N GLY A 959 2.96 -4.13 37.94
CA GLY A 959 2.70 -2.69 37.73
C GLY A 959 3.87 -1.86 38.30
N PRO A 960 4.17 -0.66 37.77
CA PRO A 960 5.29 0.15 38.24
C PRO A 960 5.08 0.53 39.71
N GLN A 961 5.85 -0.09 40.61
CA GLN A 961 5.87 0.32 42.02
C GLN A 961 6.52 1.70 42.12
N LYS A 962 5.74 2.68 42.59
CA LYS A 962 6.27 3.92 43.17
C LYS A 962 7.24 3.55 44.29
N LYS A 963 8.50 3.95 44.15
CA LYS A 963 9.51 3.89 45.21
C LYS A 963 9.07 4.77 46.38
N ASP A 964 8.89 4.17 47.56
CA ASP A 964 9.08 4.86 48.83
C ASP A 964 10.19 4.17 49.62
N ALA A 965 11.01 5.00 50.27
CA ALA A 965 12.32 4.68 50.83
C ALA A 965 12.28 3.99 52.20
N GLY A 966 13.29 3.14 52.47
CA GLY A 966 13.63 2.69 53.83
C GLY A 966 14.33 1.34 53.88
N GLY A 967 15.66 1.34 54.08
CA GLY A 967 16.55 0.19 53.85
C GLY A 967 16.73 -0.84 54.98
N LYS A 968 17.35 -1.98 54.63
CA LYS A 968 18.57 -2.60 55.20
C LYS A 968 18.84 -4.01 54.59
N ASP A 969 19.98 -4.14 53.90
CA ASP A 969 20.92 -5.28 53.67
C ASP A 969 20.51 -6.72 54.12
N LEU A 970 20.76 -7.87 53.46
CA LEU A 970 21.68 -8.46 52.43
C LEU A 970 21.19 -9.96 52.19
N PRO A 971 21.76 -10.87 51.34
CA PRO A 971 22.77 -10.76 50.26
C PRO A 971 22.41 -11.44 48.89
N THR A 972 23.05 -10.94 47.83
CA THR A 972 23.45 -11.56 46.53
C THR A 972 22.96 -12.97 46.12
N SER A 973 22.22 -13.03 45.01
CA SER A 973 22.42 -14.00 43.92
C SER A 973 22.24 -13.30 42.57
N ARG A 974 23.16 -13.59 41.64
CA ARG A 974 23.27 -12.96 40.31
C ARG A 974 22.10 -13.38 39.43
N LEU A 975 21.42 -12.42 38.80
CA LEU A 975 20.69 -12.51 37.52
C LEU A 975 20.27 -11.08 37.14
N ASP A 976 21.22 -10.33 36.58
CA ASP A 976 20.96 -9.01 35.99
C ASP A 976 21.33 -9.13 34.50
N CYS A 977 20.36 -9.57 33.69
CA CYS A 977 20.49 -9.57 32.23
C CYS A 977 20.16 -8.16 31.71
N ARG A 978 21.19 -7.33 31.57
CA ARG A 978 21.12 -6.18 30.65
C ARG A 978 21.49 -6.66 29.24
N PRO A 979 20.82 -6.20 28.18
CA PRO A 979 21.35 -6.36 26.83
C PRO A 979 22.70 -5.59 26.72
N PRO A 980 23.71 -6.12 26.01
CA PRO A 980 24.95 -5.40 25.84
C PRO A 980 24.71 -4.15 24.99
N SER A 981 24.93 -2.99 25.58
CA SER A 981 25.12 -1.74 24.85
C SER A 981 26.40 -1.83 24.02
N ASN A 982 26.31 -1.66 22.71
CA ASN A 982 27.48 -1.37 21.88
C ASN A 982 28.13 -0.06 22.35
N ARG A 983 29.19 -0.16 23.15
CA ARG A 983 30.16 0.92 23.33
C ARG A 983 31.45 0.51 22.62
N GLN A 984 31.72 1.17 21.50
CA GLN A 984 33.03 1.18 20.88
C GLN A 984 34.07 1.68 21.89
N SER A 985 35.15 0.92 22.01
CA SER A 985 36.35 1.24 22.75
C SER A 985 37.08 2.43 22.12
N GLY A 986 37.27 3.51 22.88
CA GLY A 986 38.34 4.45 22.64
C GLY A 986 39.63 3.95 23.30
N GLY A 987 40.76 4.10 22.60
CA GLY A 987 42.09 4.12 23.21
C GLY A 987 43.23 3.46 22.42
N SER A 988 43.67 4.09 21.33
CA SER A 988 45.06 4.57 21.15
C SER A 988 45.16 5.47 19.92
#